data_AF-A0A2M6WP52-F1
#
_entry.id   AF-A0A2M6WP52-F1
#
_cell.length_a   1.000
_cell.length_b   1.000
_cell.length_c   1.000
_cell.angle_alpha   90.00
_cell.angle_beta   90.00
_cell.angle_gamma   90.00
#
_symmetry.space_group_name_H-M   'P 1'
#
loop_
_entity.id
_entity.type
_entity.pdbx_description
1 polymer ?
#
loop_
_entity_poly.entity_id
_entity_poly.type
_entity_poly.pdbx_seq_one_letter_code
_entity_poly.pdbx_strand_id
1 'polypeptide(L)'
;MIKYLKNQPLEATLWLFSSLIITSALVYKVYSLNWIGVIISLVLALSLWLGLIRLISQKAEYTPQSKIQLKSLGTWDLILLITYPIIILGALYLLGQSRSDEALVSPWTTVPGYFFVLYFSATAILLSLIIRAQKNTVLHSLNLILIVIHYLLSFIIAVIVYKIGYGYDPFIHQATMDLIDKQGAVEPKPFYYLGQYGLIVTIHKLTGLSIVILDKLLVPVLAAIFLPRALNTFIKKHFTNNTWSQLLLLTVLIIPFGFFILSTPQNLAWLFLALTVLYSAIDYRLALILALATCLIHPLAGIPAVALGLLLLVNHYRPKVNQKIIKISYRAIFLLVLLGIPTAFYLSGQSEIVLSLNSYSSFLITLAPHLALPYKETWLLNLMYFYGQNLQLFITLLILSGSIIIYRRHSNNLKLTAPLLIAVATLGAYFLVSQLSFNLIAYEQNDFAKRLIMLIVILCSPAIIMALENLTAKILTQNKFYRFSALILLLSLITTSLYLSYPRADHYYNSKAYAVSASDQLAVNWIEKQTTNPYIVLANQQTSAMALRTFGFNRYYNNIYFYPIPTSGPLYQYFLDMVYNEASSETMNEAMDLAQVNEAYFVLPKYWWAFSQILAEAKLSADSWEKIGDGQSYVFKYTKDVIEF
;
A
#
# COMPACT_ATOMS: atom_id res chain seq x y z
N MET A 1 -1.03 33.66 -7.31
CA MET A 1 -0.46 32.76 -6.27
C MET A 1 -1.31 32.71 -4.98
N ILE A 2 -1.37 33.77 -4.16
CA ILE A 2 -2.10 33.74 -2.86
C ILE A 2 -3.55 33.26 -3.01
N LYS A 3 -4.27 33.75 -4.03
CA LYS A 3 -5.64 33.32 -4.34
C LYS A 3 -5.76 31.82 -4.66
N TYR A 4 -4.74 31.22 -5.29
CA TYR A 4 -4.71 29.79 -5.57
C TYR A 4 -4.52 29.00 -4.28
N LEU A 5 -3.55 29.39 -3.46
CA LEU A 5 -3.28 28.75 -2.17
C LEU A 5 -4.51 28.78 -1.24
N LYS A 6 -5.27 29.89 -1.26
CA LYS A 6 -6.50 30.02 -0.48
C LYS A 6 -7.63 29.12 -0.99
N ASN A 7 -7.74 28.93 -2.31
CA ASN A 7 -8.88 28.24 -2.92
C ASN A 7 -8.63 26.74 -3.16
N GLN A 8 -7.37 26.33 -3.30
CA GLN A 8 -6.96 24.95 -3.56
C GLN A 8 -5.84 24.49 -2.60
N PRO A 9 -6.01 24.64 -1.26
CA PRO A 9 -4.93 24.37 -0.31
C PRO A 9 -4.46 22.91 -0.39
N LEU A 10 -5.38 21.94 -0.44
CA LEU A 10 -5.03 20.52 -0.52
C LEU A 10 -4.27 20.16 -1.80
N GLU A 11 -4.63 20.74 -2.94
CA GLU A 11 -3.90 20.51 -4.19
C GLU A 11 -2.49 21.11 -4.09
N ALA A 12 -2.37 22.34 -3.56
CA ALA A 12 -1.09 22.97 -3.32
C ALA A 12 -0.21 22.16 -2.34
N THR A 13 -0.79 21.56 -1.30
CA THR A 13 -0.08 20.66 -0.38
C THR A 13 0.39 19.40 -1.11
N LEU A 14 -0.43 18.81 -1.98
CA LEU A 14 -0.03 17.66 -2.79
C LEU A 14 1.13 17.99 -3.75
N TRP A 15 1.10 19.18 -4.36
CA TRP A 15 2.22 19.70 -5.14
C TRP A 15 3.49 19.79 -4.28
N LEU A 16 3.40 20.30 -3.06
CA LEU A 16 4.54 20.42 -2.15
C LEU A 16 5.12 19.04 -1.77
N PHE A 17 4.27 18.08 -1.41
CA PHE A 17 4.72 16.70 -1.13
C PHE A 17 5.42 16.08 -2.34
N SER A 18 4.85 16.26 -3.54
CA SER A 18 5.45 15.74 -4.78
C SER A 18 6.80 16.40 -5.08
N SER A 19 6.91 17.72 -4.91
CA SER A 19 8.18 18.45 -5.06
C SER A 19 9.23 18.00 -4.05
N LEU A 20 8.82 17.75 -2.79
CA LEU A 20 9.72 17.26 -1.75
C LEU A 20 10.21 15.83 -2.04
N ILE A 21 9.32 14.93 -2.45
CA ILE A 21 9.67 13.56 -2.88
C ILE A 21 10.70 13.62 -4.00
N ILE A 22 10.45 14.42 -5.04
CA ILE A 22 11.35 14.50 -6.20
C ILE A 22 12.72 15.03 -5.79
N THR A 23 12.76 16.15 -5.09
CA THR A 23 14.02 16.84 -4.77
C THR A 23 14.83 16.09 -3.73
N SER A 24 14.20 15.55 -2.68
CA SER A 24 14.89 14.72 -1.69
C SER A 24 15.43 13.42 -2.29
N ALA A 25 14.69 12.76 -3.20
CA ALA A 25 15.18 11.59 -3.92
C ALA A 25 16.40 11.91 -4.80
N LEU A 26 16.37 13.03 -5.52
CA LEU A 26 17.48 13.46 -6.37
C LEU A 26 18.72 13.82 -5.56
N VAL A 27 18.55 14.59 -4.48
CA VAL A 27 19.64 14.96 -3.58
C VAL A 27 20.21 13.71 -2.90
N TYR A 28 19.35 12.81 -2.44
CA TYR A 28 19.79 11.54 -1.86
C TYR A 28 20.62 10.73 -2.85
N LYS A 29 20.15 10.60 -4.09
CA LYS A 29 20.82 9.81 -5.14
C LYS A 29 22.20 10.36 -5.49
N VAL A 30 22.36 11.68 -5.56
CA VAL A 30 23.61 12.34 -6.01
C VAL A 30 24.55 12.65 -4.84
N TYR A 31 24.02 12.81 -3.62
CA TYR A 31 24.77 13.26 -2.46
C TYR A 31 24.43 12.41 -1.21
N SER A 32 23.69 12.97 -0.25
CA SER A 32 23.31 12.35 1.02
C SER A 32 22.15 13.13 1.64
N LEU A 33 21.48 12.56 2.63
CA LEU A 33 20.43 13.18 3.43
C LEU A 33 20.93 13.53 4.85
N ASN A 34 22.17 14.00 4.96
CA ASN A 34 22.59 14.75 6.14
C ASN A 34 21.84 16.11 6.21
N TRP A 35 22.09 16.93 7.24
CA TRP A 35 21.42 18.22 7.40
C TRP A 35 21.58 19.15 6.18
N ILE A 36 22.76 19.16 5.55
CA ILE A 36 23.01 19.95 4.34
C ILE A 36 22.13 19.45 3.20
N GLY A 37 22.11 18.14 2.97
CA GLY A 37 21.26 17.50 1.96
C GLY A 37 19.76 17.76 2.18
N VAL A 38 19.30 17.72 3.43
CA VAL A 38 17.92 18.06 3.78
C VAL A 38 17.60 19.53 3.49
N ILE A 39 18.47 20.46 3.88
CA ILE A 39 18.28 21.89 3.59
C ILE A 39 18.24 22.13 2.07
N ILE A 40 19.17 21.54 1.31
CA ILE A 40 19.17 21.63 -0.16
C ILE A 40 17.86 21.08 -0.72
N SER A 41 17.42 19.90 -0.25
CA SER A 41 16.16 19.29 -0.69
C SER A 41 14.97 20.22 -0.45
N LEU A 42 14.90 20.89 0.70
CA LEU A 42 13.81 21.81 1.04
C LEU A 42 13.83 23.08 0.21
N VAL A 43 15.01 23.68 0.00
CA VAL A 43 15.15 24.87 -0.85
C VAL A 43 14.74 24.56 -2.29
N LEU A 44 15.18 23.42 -2.82
CA LEU A 44 14.79 22.95 -4.15
C LEU A 44 13.31 22.62 -4.23
N ALA A 45 12.74 21.95 -3.21
CA ALA A 45 11.33 21.61 -3.13
C ALA A 45 10.46 22.88 -3.13
N LEU A 46 10.82 23.86 -2.30
CA LEU A 46 10.10 25.12 -2.20
C LEU A 46 10.20 25.92 -3.50
N SER A 47 11.38 25.96 -4.12
CA SER A 47 11.60 26.64 -5.40
C SER A 47 10.77 26.01 -6.53
N LEU A 48 10.81 24.69 -6.63
CA LEU A 48 10.01 23.91 -7.59
C LEU A 48 8.52 24.14 -7.34
N TRP A 49 8.07 24.03 -6.10
CA TRP A 49 6.68 24.24 -5.69
C TRP A 49 6.18 25.66 -6.03
N LEU A 50 6.91 26.70 -5.62
CA LEU A 50 6.55 28.09 -5.92
C LEU A 50 6.51 28.37 -7.43
N GLY A 51 7.48 27.83 -8.18
CA GLY A 51 7.51 27.92 -9.64
C GLY A 51 6.25 27.31 -10.27
N LEU A 52 5.86 26.11 -9.84
CA LEU A 52 4.67 25.41 -10.33
C LEU A 52 3.38 26.14 -9.98
N ILE A 53 3.24 26.56 -8.72
CA ILE A 53 2.07 27.34 -8.27
C ILE A 53 1.96 28.65 -9.06
N ARG A 54 3.08 29.33 -9.35
CA ARG A 54 3.08 30.53 -10.19
C ARG A 54 2.53 30.24 -11.58
N LEU A 55 3.04 29.20 -12.25
CA LEU A 55 2.63 28.78 -13.59
C LEU A 55 1.14 28.38 -13.70
N ILE A 56 0.59 27.78 -12.65
CA ILE A 56 -0.82 27.36 -12.60
C ILE A 56 -1.71 28.56 -12.26
N SER A 57 -1.30 29.37 -11.29
CA SER A 57 -2.12 30.49 -10.81
C SER A 57 -2.33 31.58 -11.86
N GLN A 58 -1.46 31.69 -12.86
CA GLN A 58 -1.63 32.59 -14.02
C GLN A 58 -2.76 32.16 -14.96
N LYS A 59 -3.09 30.87 -15.00
CA LYS A 59 -4.12 30.31 -15.90
C LYS A 59 -5.43 29.96 -15.19
N ALA A 60 -5.46 30.06 -13.87
CA ALA A 60 -6.65 29.76 -13.08
C ALA A 60 -7.69 30.86 -13.29
N GLU A 61 -8.71 30.58 -14.09
CA GLU A 61 -9.95 31.37 -14.08
C GLU A 61 -10.64 31.16 -12.73
N TYR A 62 -10.78 32.24 -11.97
CA TYR A 62 -11.48 32.21 -10.70
C TYR A 62 -12.92 32.62 -10.93
N THR A 63 -13.82 31.63 -10.86
CA THR A 63 -15.23 31.93 -10.68
C THR A 63 -15.42 32.56 -9.29
N PRO A 64 -16.05 33.74 -9.17
CA PRO A 64 -16.40 34.30 -7.88
C PRO A 64 -17.25 33.29 -7.11
N GLN A 65 -16.87 32.97 -5.88
CA GLN A 65 -17.76 32.21 -5.00
C GLN A 65 -19.02 33.05 -4.80
N SER A 66 -20.17 32.51 -5.22
CA SER A 66 -21.45 33.12 -4.90
C SER A 66 -21.57 33.28 -3.39
N LYS A 67 -22.15 34.40 -2.93
CA LYS A 67 -22.48 34.58 -1.51
C LYS A 67 -23.34 33.38 -1.08
N ILE A 68 -22.76 32.52 -0.24
CA ILE A 68 -23.41 31.30 0.23
C ILE A 68 -24.57 31.74 1.10
N GLN A 69 -25.80 31.49 0.66
CA GLN A 69 -26.96 31.57 1.54
C GLN A 69 -26.86 30.41 2.54
N LEU A 70 -26.50 30.77 3.77
CA LEU A 70 -26.44 29.86 4.90
C LEU A 70 -27.88 29.46 5.27
N LYS A 71 -28.30 28.25 4.88
CA LYS A 71 -29.48 27.63 5.49
C LYS A 71 -29.08 27.06 6.84
N SER A 72 -29.90 27.30 7.86
CA SER A 72 -29.72 26.67 9.17
C SER A 72 -29.78 25.15 9.05
N LEU A 73 -29.00 24.46 9.88
CA LEU A 73 -29.05 23.00 10.01
C LEU A 73 -30.33 22.62 10.74
N GLY A 74 -31.04 21.59 10.26
CA GLY A 74 -32.19 21.07 10.99
C GLY A 74 -31.77 20.29 12.24
N THR A 75 -32.67 20.14 13.21
CA THR A 75 -32.41 19.40 14.47
C THR A 75 -31.88 17.99 14.21
N TRP A 76 -32.44 17.28 13.24
CA TRP A 76 -31.98 15.95 12.84
C TRP A 76 -30.58 15.96 12.19
N ASP A 77 -30.22 17.00 11.45
CA ASP A 77 -28.87 17.12 10.89
C ASP A 77 -27.85 17.30 12.02
N LEU A 78 -28.19 18.11 13.03
CA LEU A 78 -27.38 18.30 14.23
C LEU A 78 -27.22 17.01 15.04
N ILE A 79 -28.32 16.27 15.27
CA ILE A 79 -28.27 14.97 15.95
C ILE A 79 -27.32 14.03 15.22
N LEU A 80 -27.46 13.88 13.90
CA LEU A 80 -26.58 13.00 13.11
C LEU A 80 -25.13 13.47 13.11
N LEU A 81 -24.88 14.79 13.04
CA LEU A 81 -23.54 15.39 13.12
C LEU A 81 -22.87 15.19 14.48
N ILE A 82 -23.64 15.07 15.57
CA ILE A 82 -23.12 14.78 16.92
C ILE A 82 -22.95 13.27 17.11
N THR A 83 -23.91 12.46 16.68
CA THR A 83 -23.84 11.00 16.82
C THR A 83 -22.70 10.40 15.99
N TYR A 84 -22.43 10.92 14.79
CA TYR A 84 -21.35 10.42 13.93
C TYR A 84 -19.98 10.39 14.62
N PRO A 85 -19.43 11.52 15.15
CA PRO A 85 -18.15 11.50 15.84
C PRO A 85 -18.17 10.65 17.11
N ILE A 86 -19.29 10.54 17.83
CA ILE A 86 -19.41 9.64 18.99
C ILE A 86 -19.20 8.19 18.55
N ILE A 87 -19.82 7.75 17.46
CA ILE A 87 -19.63 6.39 16.93
C ILE A 87 -18.19 6.18 16.44
N ILE A 88 -17.60 7.17 15.74
CA ILE A 88 -16.20 7.10 15.31
C ILE A 88 -15.26 6.99 16.51
N LEU A 89 -15.44 7.79 17.54
CA LEU A 89 -14.65 7.74 18.77
C LEU A 89 -14.84 6.42 19.51
N GLY A 90 -16.06 5.90 19.56
CA GLY A 90 -16.35 4.57 20.09
C GLY A 90 -15.59 3.49 19.32
N ALA A 91 -15.60 3.52 17.98
CA ALA A 91 -14.86 2.58 17.16
C ALA A 91 -13.34 2.68 17.39
N LEU A 92 -12.79 3.90 17.41
CA LEU A 92 -11.36 4.12 17.70
C LEU A 92 -10.96 3.67 19.11
N TYR A 93 -11.84 3.89 20.10
CA TYR A 93 -11.63 3.41 21.46
C TYR A 93 -11.54 1.88 21.51
N LEU A 94 -12.45 1.17 20.83
CA LEU A 94 -12.39 -0.30 20.74
C LEU A 94 -11.11 -0.79 20.08
N LEU A 95 -10.68 -0.15 18.99
CA LEU A 95 -9.42 -0.49 18.34
C LEU A 95 -8.23 -0.29 19.30
N GLY A 96 -8.25 0.80 20.08
CA GLY A 96 -7.25 1.07 21.10
C GLY A 96 -7.21 0.01 22.21
N GLN A 97 -8.38 -0.46 22.68
CA GLN A 97 -8.48 -1.54 23.67
C GLN A 97 -8.07 -2.90 23.11
N SER A 98 -8.18 -3.10 21.80
CA SER A 98 -7.86 -4.36 21.11
C SER A 98 -6.40 -4.45 20.65
N ARG A 99 -5.59 -3.45 21.01
CA ARG A 99 -4.19 -3.33 20.62
C ARG A 99 -3.36 -4.44 21.28
N SER A 100 -2.56 -5.16 20.49
CA SER A 100 -1.74 -6.28 20.97
C SER A 100 -0.31 -6.16 20.43
N ASP A 101 0.65 -6.62 21.24
CA ASP A 101 2.04 -6.88 20.87
C ASP A 101 2.35 -8.37 20.69
N GLU A 102 1.33 -9.23 20.70
CA GLU A 102 1.48 -10.63 20.30
C GLU A 102 1.67 -10.76 18.78
N ALA A 103 2.10 -11.95 18.33
CA ALA A 103 2.22 -12.29 16.93
C ALA A 103 0.84 -12.52 16.28
N LEU A 104 0.08 -11.44 16.12
CA LEU A 104 -1.26 -11.50 15.54
C LEU A 104 -1.22 -11.82 14.05
N VAL A 105 -2.06 -12.78 13.63
CA VAL A 105 -2.29 -13.12 12.21
C VAL A 105 -3.28 -12.17 11.54
N SER A 106 -4.24 -11.66 12.32
CA SER A 106 -5.35 -10.82 11.86
C SER A 106 -5.72 -9.84 12.97
N PRO A 107 -6.10 -8.59 12.65
CA PRO A 107 -6.60 -7.68 13.69
C PRO A 107 -7.95 -8.16 14.24
N TRP A 108 -8.67 -9.00 13.49
CA TRP A 108 -10.00 -9.48 13.86
C TRP A 108 -10.00 -10.56 14.95
N THR A 109 -8.83 -11.08 15.32
CA THR A 109 -8.72 -12.02 16.46
C THR A 109 -8.82 -11.31 17.79
N THR A 110 -8.47 -10.03 17.87
CA THR A 110 -8.55 -9.23 19.10
C THR A 110 -9.65 -8.17 19.04
N VAL A 111 -9.94 -7.62 17.86
CA VAL A 111 -11.01 -6.63 17.69
C VAL A 111 -12.37 -7.32 17.80
N PRO A 112 -13.25 -6.88 18.72
CA PRO A 112 -14.53 -7.54 18.93
C PRO A 112 -15.51 -7.30 17.77
N GLY A 113 -16.35 -8.28 17.48
CA GLY A 113 -17.27 -8.25 16.32
C GLY A 113 -18.25 -7.06 16.29
N TYR A 114 -18.60 -6.47 17.43
CA TYR A 114 -19.45 -5.27 17.48
C TYR A 114 -18.76 -4.01 16.93
N PHE A 115 -17.45 -4.03 16.68
CA PHE A 115 -16.77 -3.01 15.88
C PHE A 115 -17.41 -2.85 14.50
N PHE A 116 -17.78 -3.95 13.83
CA PHE A 116 -18.42 -3.90 12.51
C PHE A 116 -19.81 -3.27 12.57
N VAL A 117 -20.53 -3.40 13.69
CA VAL A 117 -21.81 -2.71 13.92
C VAL A 117 -21.60 -1.20 14.04
N LEU A 118 -20.56 -0.76 14.77
CA LEU A 118 -20.21 0.66 14.84
C LEU A 118 -19.79 1.21 13.48
N TYR A 119 -18.96 0.49 12.74
CA TYR A 119 -18.54 0.89 11.40
C TYR A 119 -19.73 1.00 10.44
N PHE A 120 -20.59 -0.04 10.37
CA PHE A 120 -21.82 -0.03 9.58
C PHE A 120 -22.72 1.16 9.96
N SER A 121 -22.89 1.43 11.26
CA SER A 121 -23.69 2.55 11.76
C SER A 121 -23.08 3.90 11.38
N ALA A 122 -21.76 4.06 11.47
CA ALA A 122 -21.07 5.26 11.03
C ALA A 122 -21.26 5.49 9.52
N THR A 123 -21.13 4.44 8.70
CA THR A 123 -21.39 4.52 7.25
C THR A 123 -22.85 4.89 6.98
N ALA A 124 -23.81 4.33 7.72
CA ALA A 124 -25.24 4.63 7.57
C ALA A 124 -25.59 6.09 7.93
N ILE A 125 -25.02 6.62 9.02
CA ILE A 125 -25.18 8.02 9.42
C ILE A 125 -24.58 8.94 8.35
N LEU A 126 -23.35 8.66 7.90
CA LEU A 126 -22.69 9.47 6.88
C LEU A 126 -23.46 9.45 5.55
N LEU A 127 -23.96 8.29 5.14
CA LEU A 127 -24.83 8.14 3.98
C LEU A 127 -26.10 9.00 4.13
N SER A 128 -26.73 8.98 5.31
CA SER A 128 -27.92 9.78 5.60
C SER A 128 -27.63 11.29 5.51
N LEU A 129 -26.49 11.73 6.05
CA LEU A 129 -26.03 13.12 5.96
C LEU A 129 -25.76 13.54 4.50
N ILE A 130 -25.19 12.66 3.67
CA ILE A 130 -24.96 12.90 2.24
C ILE A 130 -26.27 13.07 1.48
N ILE A 131 -27.25 12.19 1.72
CA ILE A 131 -28.57 12.27 1.08
C ILE A 131 -29.28 13.57 1.47
N ARG A 132 -29.13 14.03 2.71
CA ARG A 132 -29.77 15.26 3.21
C ARG A 132 -29.06 16.54 2.74
N ALA A 133 -27.75 16.48 2.49
CA ALA A 133 -26.93 17.61 2.09
C ALA A 133 -27.25 18.18 0.70
N GLN A 134 -28.03 17.48 -0.13
CA GLN A 134 -28.35 17.92 -1.50
C GLN A 134 -28.94 19.32 -1.60
N LYS A 135 -29.66 19.76 -0.54
CA LYS A 135 -30.30 21.07 -0.48
C LYS A 135 -29.59 22.05 0.46
N ASN A 136 -28.47 21.65 1.07
CA ASN A 136 -27.74 22.42 2.09
C ASN A 136 -26.22 22.42 1.82
N THR A 137 -25.72 23.57 1.34
CA THR A 137 -24.30 23.77 0.99
C THR A 137 -23.35 23.66 2.19
N VAL A 138 -23.79 24.05 3.39
CA VAL A 138 -22.99 23.93 4.62
C VAL A 138 -22.77 22.46 4.92
N LEU A 139 -23.86 21.68 4.94
CA LEU A 139 -23.80 20.25 5.19
C LEU A 139 -22.98 19.53 4.11
N HIS A 140 -23.12 19.94 2.84
CA HIS A 140 -22.29 19.41 1.75
C HIS A 140 -20.80 19.65 2.00
N SER A 141 -20.40 20.83 2.46
CA SER A 141 -18.98 21.10 2.74
C SER A 141 -18.46 20.28 3.91
N LEU A 142 -19.25 20.16 4.99
CA LEU A 142 -18.92 19.35 6.17
C LEU A 142 -18.77 17.87 5.84
N ASN A 143 -19.65 17.33 4.98
CA ASN A 143 -19.60 15.92 4.59
C ASN A 143 -18.27 15.52 3.96
N LEU A 144 -17.56 16.42 3.26
CA LEU A 144 -16.23 16.09 2.72
C LEU A 144 -15.23 15.80 3.83
N ILE A 145 -15.28 16.55 4.94
CA ILE A 145 -14.44 16.31 6.11
C ILE A 145 -14.83 14.98 6.76
N LEU A 146 -16.13 14.72 6.92
CA LEU A 146 -16.62 13.46 7.50
C LEU A 146 -16.24 12.24 6.65
N ILE A 147 -16.23 12.37 5.32
CA ILE A 147 -15.75 11.34 4.39
C ILE A 147 -14.26 11.10 4.58
N VAL A 148 -13.43 12.14 4.70
CA VAL A 148 -11.99 11.99 5.00
C VAL A 148 -11.79 11.25 6.32
N ILE A 149 -12.55 11.59 7.37
CA ILE A 149 -12.52 10.89 8.66
C ILE A 149 -12.95 9.43 8.51
N HIS A 150 -13.97 9.15 7.70
CA HIS A 150 -14.43 7.78 7.46
C HIS A 150 -13.36 6.94 6.75
N TYR A 151 -12.75 7.49 5.69
CA TYR A 151 -11.62 6.86 5.01
C TYR A 151 -10.45 6.61 5.95
N LEU A 152 -10.15 7.56 6.85
CA LEU A 152 -9.11 7.37 7.85
C LEU A 152 -9.44 6.19 8.78
N LEU A 153 -10.68 6.10 9.29
CA LEU A 153 -11.11 4.94 10.09
C LEU A 153 -10.97 3.64 9.30
N SER A 154 -11.30 3.64 8.01
CA SER A 154 -11.15 2.46 7.15
C SER A 154 -9.69 2.00 7.01
N PHE A 155 -8.72 2.93 6.98
CA PHE A 155 -7.31 2.62 6.69
C PHE A 155 -6.41 2.47 7.93
N ILE A 156 -6.83 2.96 9.10
CA ILE A 156 -5.95 3.09 10.27
C ILE A 156 -5.93 1.86 11.20
N ILE A 157 -6.77 0.85 10.97
CA ILE A 157 -6.98 -0.26 11.93
C ILE A 157 -5.67 -1.00 12.20
N ALA A 158 -4.89 -1.31 11.17
CA ALA A 158 -3.61 -2.00 11.33
C ALA A 158 -2.60 -1.16 12.13
N VAL A 159 -2.59 0.16 11.92
CA VAL A 159 -1.70 1.07 12.66
C VAL A 159 -2.00 1.07 14.16
N ILE A 160 -3.28 0.96 14.53
CA ILE A 160 -3.72 0.99 15.94
C ILE A 160 -3.56 -0.39 16.60
N VAL A 161 -4.07 -1.45 15.95
CA VAL A 161 -4.19 -2.78 16.56
C VAL A 161 -2.83 -3.47 16.69
N TYR A 162 -1.97 -3.38 15.67
CA TYR A 162 -0.62 -3.97 15.71
C TYR A 162 0.35 -3.02 16.43
N LYS A 163 0.51 -3.23 17.74
CA LYS A 163 1.25 -2.32 18.64
C LYS A 163 2.67 -2.04 18.15
N ILE A 164 3.38 -3.08 17.72
CA ILE A 164 4.77 -3.00 17.26
C ILE A 164 4.81 -2.71 15.76
N GLY A 165 4.12 -3.49 14.93
CA GLY A 165 3.95 -3.25 13.50
C GLY A 165 3.30 -4.43 12.79
N TYR A 166 2.74 -4.20 11.60
CA TYR A 166 2.13 -5.23 10.78
C TYR A 166 3.08 -5.68 9.67
N GLY A 167 3.32 -6.99 9.58
CA GLY A 167 4.30 -7.58 8.65
C GLY A 167 5.76 -7.25 9.01
N TYR A 168 6.70 -7.80 8.25
CA TYR A 168 8.14 -7.59 8.45
C TYR A 168 8.72 -6.48 7.55
N ASP A 169 8.13 -6.27 6.36
CA ASP A 169 8.63 -5.34 5.32
C ASP A 169 8.83 -3.89 5.83
N PRO A 170 7.89 -3.29 6.61
CA PRO A 170 8.09 -1.94 7.15
C PRO A 170 9.33 -1.81 8.05
N PHE A 171 9.74 -2.87 8.74
CA PHE A 171 10.89 -2.84 9.65
C PHE A 171 12.21 -2.74 8.89
N ILE A 172 12.31 -3.37 7.72
CA ILE A 172 13.47 -3.25 6.82
C ILE A 172 13.62 -1.79 6.37
N HIS A 173 12.52 -1.21 5.89
CA HIS A 173 12.51 0.18 5.45
C HIS A 173 12.83 1.16 6.59
N GLN A 174 12.28 0.93 7.78
CA GLN A 174 12.58 1.73 8.97
C GLN A 174 14.06 1.65 9.35
N ALA A 175 14.67 0.45 9.33
CA ALA A 175 16.09 0.28 9.60
C ALA A 175 16.96 1.01 8.56
N THR A 176 16.60 0.92 7.27
CA THR A 176 17.32 1.66 6.22
C THR A 176 17.21 3.17 6.42
N MET A 177 16.02 3.69 6.72
CA MET A 177 15.82 5.13 6.97
C MET A 177 16.56 5.62 8.21
N ASP A 178 16.64 4.81 9.27
CA ASP A 178 17.43 5.12 10.47
C ASP A 178 18.93 5.17 10.15
N LEU A 179 19.42 4.26 9.30
CA LEU A 179 20.81 4.31 8.82
C LEU A 179 21.06 5.57 7.95
N ILE A 180 20.15 5.92 7.05
CA ILE A 180 20.23 7.17 6.26
C ILE A 180 20.21 8.39 7.18
N ASP A 181 19.38 8.40 8.22
CA ASP A 181 19.32 9.52 9.16
C ASP A 181 20.66 9.73 9.87
N LYS A 182 21.29 8.64 10.32
CA LYS A 182 22.56 8.66 11.06
C LYS A 182 23.78 8.93 10.18
N GLN A 183 23.88 8.26 9.04
CA GLN A 183 25.08 8.28 8.17
C GLN A 183 24.91 9.19 6.94
N GLY A 184 23.70 9.68 6.68
CA GLY A 184 23.36 10.45 5.49
C GLY A 184 23.07 9.58 4.26
N ALA A 185 23.60 8.36 4.18
CA ALA A 185 23.38 7.47 3.04
C ALA A 185 23.57 5.98 3.32
N VAL A 186 22.96 5.16 2.46
CA VAL A 186 23.20 3.71 2.37
C VAL A 186 23.63 3.39 0.95
N GLU A 187 24.78 2.74 0.80
CA GLU A 187 25.34 2.34 -0.49
C GLU A 187 25.22 0.82 -0.74
N PRO A 188 24.98 0.39 -1.99
CA PRO A 188 24.69 1.22 -3.15
C PRO A 188 23.29 1.86 -3.05
N LYS A 189 23.12 3.09 -3.55
CA LYS A 189 21.79 3.74 -3.63
C LYS A 189 20.98 3.20 -4.82
N PRO A 190 20.00 2.30 -4.65
CA PRO A 190 19.20 1.81 -5.77
C PRO A 190 18.33 2.92 -6.37
N PHE A 191 17.81 2.72 -7.59
CA PHE A 191 16.87 3.67 -8.22
C PHE A 191 15.44 3.57 -7.68
N TYR A 192 15.18 2.66 -6.75
CA TYR A 192 13.89 2.45 -6.12
C TYR A 192 13.90 2.93 -4.67
N TYR A 193 12.73 3.24 -4.11
CA TYR A 193 12.47 3.66 -2.72
C TYR A 193 12.99 5.04 -2.31
N LEU A 194 13.84 5.67 -3.15
CA LEU A 194 14.43 7.00 -2.95
C LEU A 194 13.39 8.04 -2.50
N GLY A 195 12.21 8.02 -3.11
CA GLY A 195 11.13 8.97 -2.83
C GLY A 195 10.53 8.84 -1.43
N GLN A 196 10.29 7.63 -0.94
CA GLN A 196 9.76 7.43 0.42
C GLN A 196 10.84 7.73 1.47
N TYR A 197 12.05 7.23 1.27
CA TYR A 197 13.16 7.44 2.20
C TYR A 197 13.50 8.92 2.32
N GLY A 198 13.62 9.63 1.19
CA GLY A 198 13.87 11.06 1.17
C GLY A 198 12.78 11.87 1.88
N LEU A 199 11.51 11.52 1.67
CA LEU A 199 10.39 12.17 2.32
C LEU A 199 10.41 11.97 3.84
N ILE A 200 10.50 10.73 4.31
CA ILE A 200 10.42 10.41 5.74
C ILE A 200 11.63 10.98 6.49
N VAL A 201 12.85 10.78 6.00
CA VAL A 201 14.07 11.29 6.67
C VAL A 201 14.05 12.82 6.75
N THR A 202 13.59 13.50 5.69
CA THR A 202 13.45 14.96 5.70
C THR A 202 12.44 15.43 6.76
N ILE A 203 11.25 14.82 6.81
CA ILE A 203 10.23 15.17 7.81
C ILE A 203 10.72 14.84 9.23
N HIS A 204 11.37 13.70 9.40
CA HIS A 204 11.96 13.28 10.69
C HIS A 204 12.93 14.32 11.21
N LYS A 205 13.94 14.72 10.42
CA LYS A 205 14.91 15.73 10.83
C LYS A 205 14.25 17.08 11.12
N LEU A 206 13.26 17.49 10.32
CA LEU A 206 12.58 18.77 10.53
C LEU A 206 11.69 18.84 11.78
N THR A 207 11.03 17.74 12.13
CA THR A 207 9.97 17.73 13.14
C THR A 207 10.37 17.04 14.43
N GLY A 208 11.42 16.22 14.42
CA GLY A 208 11.79 15.33 15.52
C GLY A 208 10.83 14.14 15.71
N LEU A 209 9.79 13.98 14.86
CA LEU A 209 8.88 12.84 14.93
C LEU A 209 9.60 11.56 14.54
N SER A 210 9.40 10.46 15.29
CA SER A 210 10.11 9.21 15.01
C SER A 210 9.80 8.66 13.61
N ILE A 211 10.83 8.09 12.96
CA ILE A 211 10.72 7.42 11.66
C ILE A 211 9.61 6.37 11.67
N VAL A 212 9.46 5.63 12.77
CA VAL A 212 8.44 4.59 12.94
C VAL A 212 7.02 5.15 12.87
N ILE A 213 6.74 6.30 13.53
CA ILE A 213 5.41 6.91 13.51
C ILE A 213 5.12 7.48 12.11
N LEU A 214 6.10 8.18 11.53
CA LEU A 214 5.98 8.75 10.19
C LEU A 214 5.70 7.65 9.15
N ASP A 215 6.47 6.56 9.19
CA ASP A 215 6.29 5.41 8.30
C ASP A 215 4.90 4.79 8.48
N LYS A 216 4.50 4.40 9.70
CA LYS A 216 3.18 3.79 9.94
C LYS A 216 2.00 4.64 9.44
N LEU A 217 2.08 5.96 9.59
CA LEU A 217 0.97 6.86 9.25
C LEU A 217 0.97 7.33 7.80
N LEU A 218 2.11 7.25 7.09
CA LEU A 218 2.28 7.90 5.79
C LEU A 218 1.16 7.53 4.80
N VAL A 219 1.03 6.26 4.42
CA VAL A 219 0.05 5.85 3.40
C VAL A 219 -1.39 5.97 3.91
N PRO A 220 -1.78 5.47 5.10
CA PRO A 220 -3.16 5.56 5.58
C PRO A 220 -3.68 7.00 5.65
N VAL A 221 -2.86 7.94 6.15
CA VAL A 221 -3.25 9.34 6.29
C VAL A 221 -3.29 10.05 4.94
N LEU A 222 -2.25 9.89 4.11
CA LEU A 222 -2.21 10.53 2.80
C LEU A 222 -3.34 10.02 1.89
N ALA A 223 -3.65 8.72 1.93
CA ALA A 223 -4.77 8.14 1.19
C ALA A 223 -6.11 8.71 1.66
N ALA A 224 -6.34 8.78 2.98
CA ALA A 224 -7.59 9.31 3.54
C ALA A 224 -7.84 10.78 3.17
N ILE A 225 -6.78 11.59 3.06
CA ILE A 225 -6.90 13.02 2.71
C ILE A 225 -7.01 13.23 1.20
N PHE A 226 -6.07 12.67 0.42
CA PHE A 226 -5.94 13.02 -1.00
C PHE A 226 -6.86 12.22 -1.91
N LEU A 227 -7.21 10.97 -1.57
CA LEU A 227 -8.03 10.14 -2.46
C LEU A 227 -9.47 10.66 -2.57
N PRO A 228 -10.20 10.98 -1.47
CA PRO A 228 -11.54 11.59 -1.59
C PRO A 228 -11.50 12.93 -2.33
N ARG A 229 -10.44 13.72 -2.16
CA ARG A 229 -10.27 15.00 -2.85
C ARG A 229 -10.06 14.83 -4.35
N ALA A 230 -9.20 13.90 -4.75
CA ALA A 230 -8.93 13.58 -6.15
C ALA A 230 -10.20 13.05 -6.83
N LEU A 231 -10.89 12.10 -6.19
CA LEU A 231 -12.17 11.56 -6.65
C LEU A 231 -13.22 12.67 -6.82
N ASN A 232 -13.41 13.53 -5.81
CA ASN A 232 -14.38 14.62 -5.88
C ASN A 232 -14.06 15.59 -7.04
N THR A 233 -12.78 15.85 -7.31
CA THR A 233 -12.38 16.72 -8.43
C THR A 233 -12.62 16.04 -9.77
N PHE A 234 -12.29 14.76 -9.89
CA PHE A 234 -12.56 13.95 -11.07
C PHE A 234 -14.06 13.94 -11.39
N ILE A 235 -14.88 13.68 -10.37
CA ILE A 235 -16.34 13.58 -10.46
C ILE A 235 -16.92 14.91 -10.95
N LYS A 236 -16.57 16.02 -10.29
CA LYS A 236 -17.06 17.36 -10.67
C LYS A 236 -16.68 17.77 -12.09
N LYS A 237 -15.58 17.23 -12.63
CA LYS A 237 -15.10 17.58 -13.97
C LYS A 237 -15.84 16.83 -15.07
N HIS A 238 -16.19 15.56 -14.86
CA HIS A 238 -16.70 14.68 -15.92
C HIS A 238 -18.18 14.34 -15.79
N PHE A 239 -18.80 14.59 -14.63
CA PHE A 239 -20.23 14.34 -14.43
C PHE A 239 -21.02 15.66 -14.39
N THR A 240 -22.09 15.72 -15.18
CA THR A 240 -22.97 16.89 -15.30
C THR A 240 -23.93 17.03 -14.12
N ASN A 241 -24.30 15.93 -13.47
CA ASN A 241 -25.21 15.92 -12.33
C ASN A 241 -24.46 15.69 -11.00
N ASN A 242 -24.02 16.78 -10.36
CA ASN A 242 -23.25 16.71 -9.11
C ASN A 242 -24.10 16.38 -7.86
N THR A 243 -25.40 16.18 -8.00
CA THR A 243 -26.36 16.01 -6.88
C THR A 243 -26.02 14.82 -5.99
N TRP A 244 -25.33 13.81 -6.54
CA TRP A 244 -24.93 12.58 -5.82
C TRP A 244 -23.42 12.34 -5.82
N SER A 245 -22.62 13.36 -6.14
CA SER A 245 -21.16 13.27 -6.22
C SER A 245 -20.50 12.72 -4.95
N GLN A 246 -20.99 13.10 -3.78
CA GLN A 246 -20.48 12.62 -2.49
C GLN A 246 -20.86 11.18 -2.16
N LEU A 247 -22.00 10.70 -2.68
CA LEU A 247 -22.38 9.30 -2.52
C LEU A 247 -21.37 8.40 -3.23
N LEU A 248 -20.93 8.79 -4.43
CA LEU A 248 -19.93 8.05 -5.19
C LEU A 248 -18.59 7.97 -4.46
N LEU A 249 -18.22 8.97 -3.64
CA LEU A 249 -17.04 8.90 -2.77
C LEU A 249 -17.17 7.74 -1.77
N LEU A 250 -18.34 7.54 -1.16
CA LEU A 250 -18.56 6.37 -0.31
C LEU A 250 -18.62 5.07 -1.12
N THR A 251 -19.26 5.08 -2.29
CA THR A 251 -19.43 3.88 -3.12
C THR A 251 -18.10 3.28 -3.55
N VAL A 252 -17.03 4.07 -3.72
CA VAL A 252 -15.70 3.53 -4.05
C VAL A 252 -15.15 2.62 -2.94
N LEU A 253 -15.56 2.79 -1.67
CA LEU A 253 -15.15 1.93 -0.56
C LEU A 253 -15.73 0.51 -0.64
N ILE A 254 -16.63 0.20 -1.59
CA ILE A 254 -17.01 -1.20 -1.83
C ILE A 254 -15.82 -2.02 -2.30
N ILE A 255 -14.84 -1.42 -2.99
CA ILE A 255 -13.66 -2.13 -3.47
C ILE A 255 -12.67 -2.26 -2.32
N PRO A 256 -12.20 -3.48 -1.96
CA PRO A 256 -11.20 -3.66 -0.92
C PRO A 256 -9.94 -2.84 -1.17
N PHE A 257 -9.44 -2.20 -0.12
CA PHE A 257 -8.40 -1.18 -0.13
C PHE A 257 -7.19 -1.60 0.73
N GLY A 258 -6.92 -2.91 0.80
CA GLY A 258 -5.88 -3.48 1.68
C GLY A 258 -4.47 -2.92 1.46
N PHE A 259 -4.21 -2.30 0.32
CA PHE A 259 -2.94 -1.63 0.05
C PHE A 259 -2.81 -0.22 0.64
N PHE A 260 -3.84 0.33 1.28
CA PHE A 260 -3.77 1.60 2.01
C PHE A 260 -3.67 1.45 3.53
N ILE A 261 -3.65 0.22 4.06
CA ILE A 261 -3.65 -0.04 5.51
C ILE A 261 -2.24 0.00 6.14
N LEU A 262 -1.20 -0.05 5.31
CA LEU A 262 0.20 -0.09 5.73
C LEU A 262 1.08 0.70 4.75
N SER A 263 2.21 1.20 5.24
CA SER A 263 3.16 1.95 4.42
C SER A 263 4.34 1.08 3.99
N THR A 264 4.54 1.02 2.68
CA THR A 264 5.74 0.54 2.00
C THR A 264 5.94 1.41 0.77
N PRO A 265 7.14 1.45 0.17
CA PRO A 265 7.37 2.19 -1.07
C PRO A 265 6.40 1.76 -2.17
N GLN A 266 6.05 0.47 -2.24
CA GLN A 266 5.06 -0.03 -3.18
C GLN A 266 3.66 0.58 -2.95
N ASN A 267 3.19 0.59 -1.70
CA ASN A 267 1.86 1.13 -1.35
C ASN A 267 1.78 2.64 -1.55
N LEU A 268 2.83 3.38 -1.21
CA LEU A 268 2.91 4.81 -1.47
C LEU A 268 2.90 5.09 -2.98
N ALA A 269 3.62 4.30 -3.78
CA ALA A 269 3.60 4.44 -5.23
C ALA A 269 2.25 4.10 -5.84
N TRP A 270 1.52 3.11 -5.31
CA TRP A 270 0.14 2.83 -5.72
C TRP A 270 -0.81 3.98 -5.42
N LEU A 271 -0.69 4.62 -4.25
CA LEU A 271 -1.44 5.84 -3.95
C LEU A 271 -1.11 6.96 -4.96
N PHE A 272 0.16 7.24 -5.20
CA PHE A 272 0.57 8.29 -6.13
C PHE A 272 0.20 7.98 -7.59
N LEU A 273 0.19 6.70 -8.00
CA LEU A 273 -0.35 6.28 -9.30
C LEU A 273 -1.87 6.53 -9.38
N ALA A 274 -2.64 6.17 -8.35
CA ALA A 274 -4.07 6.44 -8.31
C ALA A 274 -4.36 7.95 -8.40
N LEU A 275 -3.61 8.77 -7.66
CA LEU A 275 -3.69 10.24 -7.74
C LEU A 275 -3.31 10.73 -9.14
N THR A 276 -2.25 10.19 -9.74
CA THR A 276 -1.82 10.52 -11.11
C THR A 276 -2.95 10.26 -12.10
N VAL A 277 -3.59 9.08 -12.05
CA VAL A 277 -4.68 8.68 -12.95
C VAL A 277 -5.92 9.54 -12.79
N LEU A 278 -6.29 9.89 -11.55
CA LEU A 278 -7.45 10.75 -11.31
C LEU A 278 -7.18 12.21 -11.74
N TYR A 279 -5.99 12.74 -11.45
CA TYR A 279 -5.62 14.11 -11.84
C TYR A 279 -5.23 14.25 -13.31
N SER A 280 -4.80 13.19 -13.98
CA SER A 280 -4.56 13.18 -15.44
C SER A 280 -5.82 13.48 -16.23
N ALA A 281 -6.98 13.12 -15.65
CA ALA A 281 -8.29 13.46 -16.19
C ALA A 281 -8.59 14.98 -16.16
N ILE A 282 -7.81 15.76 -15.42
CA ILE A 282 -8.05 17.18 -15.11
C ILE A 282 -6.91 18.04 -15.67
N ASP A 283 -5.68 17.87 -15.16
CA ASP A 283 -4.49 18.64 -15.52
C ASP A 283 -3.27 17.72 -15.76
N TYR A 284 -2.68 17.82 -16.95
CA TYR A 284 -1.50 17.04 -17.33
C TYR A 284 -0.25 17.43 -16.51
N ARG A 285 -0.18 18.68 -16.00
CA ARG A 285 0.97 19.17 -15.23
C ARG A 285 1.03 18.49 -13.87
N LEU A 286 -0.11 18.44 -13.18
CA LEU A 286 -0.23 17.75 -11.90
C LEU A 286 -0.01 16.25 -12.08
N ALA A 287 -0.55 15.67 -13.16
CA ALA A 287 -0.26 14.28 -13.49
C ALA A 287 1.24 14.04 -13.71
N LEU A 288 1.97 14.95 -14.37
CA LEU A 288 3.40 14.79 -14.63
C LEU A 288 4.23 14.84 -13.34
N ILE A 289 3.95 15.77 -12.41
CA ILE A 289 4.70 15.80 -11.15
C ILE A 289 4.41 14.58 -10.29
N LEU A 290 3.14 14.15 -10.24
CA LEU A 290 2.75 12.97 -9.48
C LEU A 290 3.41 11.73 -10.08
N ALA A 291 3.44 11.62 -11.41
CA ALA A 291 4.11 10.53 -12.11
C ALA A 291 5.62 10.46 -11.84
N LEU A 292 6.30 11.61 -11.83
CA LEU A 292 7.72 11.68 -11.49
C LEU A 292 7.96 11.28 -10.04
N ALA A 293 7.12 11.75 -9.12
CA ALA A 293 7.17 11.33 -7.72
C ALA A 293 6.91 9.82 -7.58
N THR A 294 5.90 9.26 -8.26
CA THR A 294 5.62 7.81 -8.29
C THR A 294 6.85 7.02 -8.74
N CYS A 295 7.55 7.49 -9.79
CA CYS A 295 8.72 6.82 -10.33
C CYS A 295 9.89 6.77 -9.36
N LEU A 296 10.14 7.88 -8.65
CA LEU A 296 11.19 7.94 -7.63
C LEU A 296 10.84 7.17 -6.35
N ILE A 297 9.56 6.97 -6.06
CA ILE A 297 9.12 6.06 -5.00
C ILE A 297 9.32 4.60 -5.42
N HIS A 298 8.74 4.19 -6.56
CA HIS A 298 8.82 2.81 -7.05
C HIS A 298 8.68 2.71 -8.58
N PRO A 299 9.66 2.16 -9.30
CA PRO A 299 9.65 2.13 -10.78
C PRO A 299 8.50 1.31 -11.37
N LEU A 300 8.10 0.20 -10.71
CA LEU A 300 6.98 -0.64 -11.15
C LEU A 300 5.68 0.16 -11.40
N ALA A 301 5.29 1.05 -10.48
CA ALA A 301 4.13 1.94 -10.68
C ALA A 301 4.53 3.24 -11.42
N GLY A 302 5.79 3.65 -11.30
CA GLY A 302 6.37 4.83 -11.93
C GLY A 302 6.36 4.83 -13.44
N ILE A 303 6.77 3.72 -14.06
CA ILE A 303 6.86 3.60 -15.53
C ILE A 303 5.48 3.84 -16.17
N PRO A 304 4.39 3.16 -15.74
CA PRO A 304 3.04 3.49 -16.21
C PRO A 304 2.61 4.94 -15.93
N ALA A 305 2.94 5.49 -14.76
CA ALA A 305 2.57 6.86 -14.40
C ALA A 305 3.25 7.89 -15.32
N VAL A 306 4.56 7.74 -15.55
CA VAL A 306 5.34 8.62 -16.43
C VAL A 306 4.85 8.50 -17.87
N ALA A 307 4.59 7.27 -18.34
CA ALA A 307 4.00 7.05 -19.66
C ALA A 307 2.65 7.78 -19.82
N LEU A 308 1.78 7.71 -18.82
CA LEU A 308 0.52 8.45 -18.82
C LEU A 308 0.74 9.97 -18.89
N GLY A 309 1.65 10.52 -18.07
CA GLY A 309 2.01 11.93 -18.10
C GLY A 309 2.56 12.37 -19.47
N LEU A 310 3.43 11.57 -20.07
CA LEU A 310 4.01 11.82 -21.40
C LEU A 310 2.96 11.76 -22.51
N LEU A 311 2.01 10.82 -22.47
CA LEU A 311 0.91 10.77 -23.45
C LEU A 311 0.09 12.06 -23.43
N LEU A 312 -0.23 12.57 -22.23
CA LEU A 312 -0.97 13.82 -22.10
C LEU A 312 -0.16 15.03 -22.54
N LEU A 313 1.14 15.04 -22.27
CA LEU A 313 2.06 16.09 -22.71
C LEU A 313 2.12 16.14 -24.25
N VAL A 314 2.34 15.00 -24.90
CA VAL A 314 2.35 14.86 -26.36
C VAL A 314 1.03 15.35 -26.96
N ASN A 315 -0.10 14.97 -26.35
CA ASN A 315 -1.42 15.42 -26.81
C ASN A 315 -1.64 16.93 -26.62
N HIS A 316 -1.13 17.52 -25.54
CA HIS A 316 -1.21 18.97 -25.32
C HIS A 316 -0.50 19.75 -26.43
N TYR A 317 0.65 19.27 -26.89
CA TYR A 317 1.43 19.89 -27.96
C TYR A 317 1.07 19.40 -29.37
N ARG A 318 0.12 18.46 -29.50
CA ARG A 318 -0.36 17.93 -30.80
C ARG A 318 -0.66 18.99 -31.86
N PRO A 319 -1.30 20.13 -31.56
CA PRO A 319 -1.57 21.17 -32.57
C PRO A 319 -0.31 21.82 -33.16
N LYS A 320 0.83 21.73 -32.45
CA LYS A 320 2.09 22.40 -32.81
C LYS A 320 3.15 21.45 -33.39
N VAL A 321 2.87 20.15 -33.44
CA VAL A 321 3.84 19.10 -33.79
C VAL A 321 3.32 18.28 -34.96
N ASN A 322 4.22 17.83 -35.83
CA ASN A 322 3.90 16.98 -36.97
C ASN A 322 3.14 15.70 -36.54
N GLN A 323 2.01 15.41 -37.19
CA GLN A 323 1.17 14.24 -36.88
C GLN A 323 1.94 12.90 -36.98
N LYS A 324 2.94 12.78 -37.87
CA LYS A 324 3.80 11.59 -37.93
C LYS A 324 4.58 11.39 -36.62
N ILE A 325 5.15 12.48 -36.09
CA ILE A 325 5.89 12.46 -34.82
C ILE A 325 4.96 12.08 -33.67
N ILE A 326 3.76 12.66 -33.60
CA ILE A 326 2.76 12.32 -32.56
C ILE A 326 2.42 10.83 -32.57
N LYS A 327 2.18 10.24 -33.74
CA LYS A 327 1.90 8.80 -33.87
C LYS A 327 3.08 7.93 -33.41
N ILE A 328 4.31 8.32 -33.77
CA ILE A 328 5.53 7.63 -33.32
C ILE A 328 5.66 7.75 -31.80
N SER A 329 5.47 8.93 -31.22
CA SER A 329 5.52 9.15 -29.78
C SER A 329 4.52 8.28 -29.02
N TYR A 330 3.27 8.16 -29.49
CA TYR A 330 2.28 7.28 -28.85
C TYR A 330 2.70 5.80 -28.86
N ARG A 331 3.26 5.32 -29.99
CA ARG A 331 3.79 3.95 -30.08
C ARG A 331 4.99 3.74 -29.17
N ALA A 332 5.92 4.70 -29.15
CA ALA A 332 7.11 4.65 -28.30
C ALA A 332 6.72 4.63 -26.81
N ILE A 333 5.75 5.44 -26.39
CA ILE A 333 5.27 5.45 -25.01
C ILE A 333 4.53 4.15 -24.64
N PHE A 334 3.77 3.57 -25.57
CA PHE A 334 3.17 2.24 -25.35
C PHE A 334 4.24 1.16 -25.16
N LEU A 335 5.26 1.15 -26.04
CA LEU A 335 6.39 0.21 -25.94
C LEU A 335 7.22 0.43 -24.66
N LEU A 336 7.36 1.68 -24.19
CA LEU A 336 8.02 2.00 -22.93
C LEU A 336 7.38 1.26 -21.75
N VAL A 337 6.05 1.17 -21.69
CA VAL A 337 5.37 0.43 -20.62
C VAL A 337 5.46 -1.07 -20.85
N LEU A 338 5.18 -1.52 -22.08
CA LEU A 338 5.18 -2.94 -22.45
C LEU A 338 6.53 -3.60 -22.15
N LEU A 339 7.63 -2.95 -22.52
CA LEU A 339 8.98 -3.49 -22.40
C LEU A 339 9.72 -2.96 -21.17
N GLY A 340 9.47 -1.72 -20.75
CA GLY A 340 10.23 -1.09 -19.68
C GLY A 340 10.07 -1.75 -18.32
N ILE A 341 8.88 -2.32 -18.01
CA ILE A 341 8.70 -3.08 -16.76
C ILE A 341 9.51 -4.40 -16.78
N PRO A 342 9.36 -5.29 -17.78
CA PRO A 342 10.23 -6.46 -17.91
C PRO A 342 11.73 -6.12 -17.89
N THR A 343 12.13 -5.07 -18.60
CA THR A 343 13.53 -4.61 -18.62
C THR A 343 13.99 -4.15 -17.24
N ALA A 344 13.15 -3.44 -16.48
CA ALA A 344 13.50 -3.03 -15.11
C ALA A 344 13.70 -4.23 -14.17
N PHE A 345 12.89 -5.28 -14.31
CA PHE A 345 13.10 -6.54 -13.58
C PHE A 345 14.41 -7.21 -14.00
N TYR A 346 14.68 -7.31 -15.30
CA TYR A 346 15.92 -7.89 -15.82
C TYR A 346 17.17 -7.16 -15.34
N LEU A 347 17.18 -5.82 -15.45
CA LEU A 347 18.31 -4.99 -15.02
C LEU A 347 18.52 -4.95 -13.51
N SER A 348 17.53 -5.36 -12.70
CA SER A 348 17.71 -5.48 -11.26
C SER A 348 18.63 -6.64 -10.85
N GLY A 349 19.02 -7.50 -11.81
CA GLY A 349 19.99 -8.58 -11.60
C GLY A 349 19.44 -9.82 -10.91
N GLN A 350 18.12 -9.90 -10.74
CA GLN A 350 17.45 -10.97 -9.98
C GLN A 350 16.69 -11.97 -10.86
N SER A 351 16.70 -11.82 -12.19
CA SER A 351 15.86 -12.62 -13.07
C SER A 351 16.59 -13.20 -14.28
N GLU A 352 16.24 -14.44 -14.61
CA GLU A 352 16.63 -15.11 -15.85
C GLU A 352 15.39 -15.33 -16.75
N ILE A 353 15.61 -15.29 -18.06
CA ILE A 353 14.54 -15.50 -19.04
C ILE A 353 14.29 -16.99 -19.18
N VAL A 354 13.10 -17.46 -18.82
CA VAL A 354 12.68 -18.86 -18.98
C VAL A 354 11.46 -18.90 -19.89
N LEU A 355 11.69 -19.21 -21.17
CA LEU A 355 10.60 -19.38 -22.13
C LEU A 355 9.95 -20.76 -21.93
N SER A 356 8.79 -20.78 -21.28
CA SER A 356 8.00 -22.00 -21.06
C SER A 356 6.62 -21.91 -21.72
N LEU A 357 6.28 -22.88 -22.57
CA LEU A 357 4.95 -22.97 -23.21
C LEU A 357 3.82 -23.23 -22.21
N ASN A 358 4.12 -23.78 -21.02
CA ASN A 358 3.13 -23.98 -19.95
C ASN A 358 2.72 -22.65 -19.27
N SER A 359 3.49 -21.57 -19.47
CA SER A 359 3.20 -20.25 -18.88
C SER A 359 2.04 -19.52 -19.56
N TYR A 360 1.62 -19.95 -20.76
CA TYR A 360 0.51 -19.32 -21.49
C TYR A 360 -0.86 -19.68 -20.90
N SER A 361 -1.08 -20.97 -20.58
CA SER A 361 -2.34 -21.42 -20.00
C SER A 361 -2.54 -20.87 -18.58
N SER A 362 -1.48 -20.83 -17.78
CA SER A 362 -1.50 -20.26 -16.42
C SER A 362 -1.80 -18.75 -16.43
N PHE A 363 -1.26 -18.00 -17.39
CA PHE A 363 -1.59 -16.59 -17.59
C PHE A 363 -3.08 -16.37 -17.87
N LEU A 364 -3.66 -17.10 -18.81
CA LEU A 364 -5.08 -16.98 -19.16
C LEU A 364 -5.99 -17.39 -18.01
N ILE A 365 -5.65 -18.48 -17.30
CA ILE A 365 -6.39 -18.95 -16.12
C ILE A 365 -6.36 -17.89 -15.02
N THR A 366 -5.23 -17.22 -14.80
CA THR A 366 -5.11 -16.18 -13.77
C THR A 366 -5.99 -14.96 -14.07
N LEU A 367 -6.19 -14.62 -15.35
CA LEU A 367 -7.05 -13.50 -15.76
C LEU A 367 -8.54 -13.87 -15.84
N ALA A 368 -8.87 -15.14 -16.06
CA ALA A 368 -10.24 -15.59 -16.19
C ALA A 368 -11.00 -15.41 -14.86
N PRO A 369 -12.10 -14.63 -14.83
CA PRO A 369 -12.91 -14.53 -13.63
C PRO A 369 -13.60 -15.89 -13.39
N HIS A 370 -13.53 -16.39 -12.16
CA HIS A 370 -14.24 -17.59 -11.73
C HIS A 370 -15.42 -17.21 -10.82
N LEU A 371 -16.48 -18.03 -10.83
CA LEU A 371 -17.59 -17.90 -9.90
C LEU A 371 -17.41 -18.91 -8.76
N ALA A 372 -17.14 -18.42 -7.55
CA ALA A 372 -17.07 -19.23 -6.35
C ALA A 372 -18.40 -19.15 -5.57
N LEU A 373 -18.85 -20.29 -5.05
CA LEU A 373 -20.03 -20.40 -4.18
C LEU A 373 -19.59 -20.89 -2.80
N PRO A 374 -19.36 -20.01 -1.83
CA PRO A 374 -18.96 -20.40 -0.48
C PRO A 374 -20.15 -20.99 0.29
N TYR A 375 -19.94 -22.16 0.92
CA TYR A 375 -20.98 -22.88 1.68
C TYR A 375 -20.50 -23.50 3.01
N LYS A 376 -19.30 -23.14 3.49
CA LYS A 376 -18.62 -23.82 4.61
C LYS A 376 -18.99 -23.26 5.98
N GLU A 377 -19.46 -22.02 6.05
CA GLU A 377 -19.60 -21.26 7.31
C GLU A 377 -21.03 -20.78 7.56
N THR A 378 -21.16 -19.87 8.55
CA THR A 378 -22.39 -19.10 8.78
C THR A 378 -22.84 -18.37 7.50
N TRP A 379 -24.15 -18.18 7.36
CA TRP A 379 -24.73 -17.49 6.19
C TRP A 379 -24.12 -16.10 5.96
N LEU A 380 -23.78 -15.38 7.03
CA LEU A 380 -23.17 -14.05 6.96
C LEU A 380 -21.76 -14.13 6.38
N LEU A 381 -20.93 -15.04 6.91
CA LEU A 381 -19.57 -15.22 6.42
C LEU A 381 -19.56 -15.78 4.99
N ASN A 382 -20.48 -16.68 4.64
CA ASN A 382 -20.67 -17.17 3.27
C ASN A 382 -21.00 -16.04 2.30
N LEU A 383 -21.88 -15.10 2.68
CA LEU A 383 -22.21 -13.93 1.87
C LEU A 383 -21.00 -13.00 1.68
N MET A 384 -20.25 -12.76 2.76
CA MET A 384 -19.03 -11.95 2.71
C MET A 384 -17.97 -12.57 1.78
N TYR A 385 -17.77 -13.88 1.88
CA TYR A 385 -16.84 -14.61 1.01
C TYR A 385 -17.38 -14.78 -0.41
N PHE A 386 -18.69 -14.75 -0.62
CA PHE A 386 -19.25 -14.74 -1.97
C PHE A 386 -18.87 -13.43 -2.65
N TYR A 387 -18.94 -12.31 -1.93
CA TYR A 387 -18.41 -11.06 -2.45
C TYR A 387 -16.88 -11.11 -2.66
N GLY A 388 -16.13 -11.58 -1.66
CA GLY A 388 -14.66 -11.55 -1.67
C GLY A 388 -14.00 -12.48 -2.69
N GLN A 389 -14.45 -13.74 -2.80
CA GLN A 389 -13.88 -14.70 -3.77
C GLN A 389 -14.25 -14.35 -5.22
N ASN A 390 -15.36 -13.63 -5.43
CA ASN A 390 -15.79 -13.17 -6.74
C ASN A 390 -15.37 -11.74 -7.07
N LEU A 391 -14.47 -11.13 -6.28
CA LEU A 391 -14.05 -9.74 -6.47
C LEU A 391 -13.46 -9.49 -7.85
N GLN A 392 -12.67 -10.43 -8.38
CA GLN A 392 -12.09 -10.33 -9.73
C GLN A 392 -13.18 -10.23 -10.81
N LEU A 393 -14.27 -11.00 -10.68
CA LEU A 393 -15.42 -10.93 -11.59
C LEU A 393 -16.08 -9.54 -11.50
N PHE A 394 -16.38 -9.06 -10.29
CA PHE A 394 -17.02 -7.76 -10.11
C PHE A 394 -16.18 -6.59 -10.64
N ILE A 395 -14.88 -6.58 -10.35
CA ILE A 395 -13.95 -5.55 -10.85
C ILE A 395 -13.86 -5.63 -12.38
N THR A 396 -13.77 -6.83 -12.97
CA THR A 396 -13.73 -7.00 -14.43
C THR A 396 -14.99 -6.45 -15.08
N LEU A 397 -16.17 -6.74 -14.53
CA LEU A 397 -17.44 -6.20 -15.04
C LEU A 397 -17.51 -4.68 -14.94
N LEU A 398 -17.02 -4.08 -13.83
CA LEU A 398 -16.93 -2.64 -13.68
C LEU A 398 -15.97 -2.00 -14.70
N ILE A 399 -14.81 -2.61 -14.93
CA ILE A 399 -13.83 -2.14 -15.92
C ILE A 399 -14.43 -2.20 -17.33
N LEU A 400 -15.02 -3.33 -17.72
CA LEU A 400 -15.61 -3.50 -19.05
C LEU A 400 -16.78 -2.54 -19.30
N SER A 401 -17.75 -2.50 -18.37
CA SER A 401 -18.90 -1.59 -18.49
C SER A 401 -18.47 -0.12 -18.52
N GLY A 402 -17.53 0.27 -17.66
CA GLY A 402 -16.94 1.60 -17.64
C GLY A 402 -16.20 1.97 -18.91
N SER A 403 -15.40 1.04 -19.44
CA SER A 403 -14.65 1.22 -20.68
C SER A 403 -15.59 1.39 -21.88
N ILE A 404 -16.69 0.62 -21.93
CA ILE A 404 -17.75 0.78 -22.94
C ILE A 404 -18.40 2.17 -22.84
N ILE A 405 -18.68 2.65 -21.62
CA ILE A 405 -19.25 3.99 -21.40
C ILE A 405 -18.27 5.06 -21.89
N ILE A 406 -16.98 4.97 -21.51
CA ILE A 406 -15.93 5.90 -21.96
C ILE A 406 -15.81 5.88 -23.48
N TYR A 407 -15.79 4.71 -24.11
CA TYR A 407 -15.71 4.61 -25.56
C TYR A 407 -16.92 5.25 -26.25
N ARG A 408 -18.14 4.97 -25.78
CA ARG A 408 -19.37 5.49 -26.39
C ARG A 408 -19.58 6.99 -26.18
N ARG A 409 -19.22 7.52 -25.01
CA ARG A 409 -19.49 8.93 -24.63
C ARG A 409 -18.28 9.85 -24.79
N HIS A 410 -17.07 9.30 -24.76
CA HIS A 410 -15.83 10.06 -24.59
C HIS A 410 -14.63 9.49 -25.38
N SER A 411 -14.85 8.76 -26.49
CA SER A 411 -13.77 8.16 -27.31
C SER A 411 -12.67 9.14 -27.71
N ASN A 412 -13.03 10.38 -28.01
CA ASN A 412 -12.08 11.43 -28.40
C ASN A 412 -11.38 12.12 -27.22
N ASN A 413 -11.78 11.84 -25.98
CA ASN A 413 -11.20 12.45 -24.78
C ASN A 413 -10.01 11.63 -24.29
N LEU A 414 -8.81 11.98 -24.77
CA LEU A 414 -7.58 11.28 -24.40
C LEU A 414 -7.35 11.25 -22.88
N LYS A 415 -7.84 12.24 -22.13
CA LYS A 415 -7.70 12.27 -20.67
C LYS A 415 -8.39 11.11 -19.96
N LEU A 416 -9.40 10.50 -20.59
CA LEU A 416 -10.11 9.32 -20.08
C LEU A 416 -9.66 8.02 -20.76
N THR A 417 -9.23 8.08 -22.04
CA THR A 417 -8.82 6.87 -22.78
C THR A 417 -7.34 6.53 -22.60
N ALA A 418 -6.45 7.48 -22.29
CA ALA A 418 -5.03 7.21 -22.07
C ALA A 418 -4.75 6.26 -20.90
N PRO A 419 -5.39 6.38 -19.71
CA PRO A 419 -5.20 5.42 -18.64
C PRO A 419 -5.54 3.97 -19.05
N LEU A 420 -6.59 3.78 -19.86
CA LEU A 420 -6.96 2.47 -20.40
C LEU A 420 -5.93 1.93 -21.40
N LEU A 421 -5.38 2.80 -22.25
CA LEU A 421 -4.31 2.42 -23.17
C LEU A 421 -3.06 1.95 -22.41
N ILE A 422 -2.69 2.67 -21.34
CA ILE A 422 -1.57 2.28 -20.47
C ILE A 422 -1.89 0.99 -19.73
N ALA A 423 -3.14 0.78 -19.28
CA ALA A 423 -3.56 -0.48 -18.65
C ALA A 423 -3.39 -1.68 -19.60
N VAL A 424 -3.71 -1.53 -20.89
CA VAL A 424 -3.48 -2.56 -21.92
C VAL A 424 -1.98 -2.81 -22.11
N ALA A 425 -1.14 -1.76 -22.13
CA ALA A 425 0.31 -1.92 -22.20
C ALA A 425 0.86 -2.66 -20.97
N THR A 426 0.35 -2.35 -19.77
CA THR A 426 0.70 -3.02 -18.52
C THR A 426 0.22 -4.47 -18.48
N LEU A 427 -0.92 -4.79 -19.09
CA LEU A 427 -1.38 -6.18 -19.27
C LEU A 427 -0.42 -6.97 -20.17
N GLY A 428 0.07 -6.36 -21.25
CA GLY A 428 1.13 -6.96 -22.06
C GLY A 428 2.44 -7.12 -21.28
N ALA A 429 2.80 -6.14 -20.45
CA ALA A 429 3.97 -6.24 -19.57
C ALA A 429 3.81 -7.37 -18.54
N TYR A 430 2.61 -7.57 -17.99
CA TYR A 430 2.31 -8.66 -17.07
C TYR A 430 2.51 -10.02 -17.75
N PHE A 431 2.03 -10.15 -19.00
CA PHE A 431 2.30 -11.33 -19.81
C PHE A 431 3.81 -11.59 -19.96
N LEU A 432 4.61 -10.58 -20.32
CA LEU A 432 6.06 -10.73 -20.46
C LEU A 432 6.79 -11.04 -19.15
N VAL A 433 6.41 -10.39 -18.04
CA VAL A 433 7.00 -10.65 -16.71
C VAL A 433 6.67 -12.06 -16.22
N SER A 434 5.48 -12.60 -16.56
CA SER A 434 5.14 -14.00 -16.23
C SER A 434 6.01 -15.05 -16.93
N GLN A 435 6.87 -14.62 -17.88
CA GLN A 435 7.87 -15.46 -18.54
C GLN A 435 9.29 -15.31 -17.94
N LEU A 436 9.44 -14.51 -16.88
CA LEU A 436 10.71 -14.35 -16.16
C LEU A 436 10.73 -15.30 -14.95
N SER A 437 11.88 -15.89 -14.69
CA SER A 437 12.18 -16.60 -13.44
C SER A 437 13.03 -15.71 -12.55
N PHE A 438 12.86 -15.79 -11.23
CA PHE A 438 13.62 -15.00 -10.27
C PHE A 438 14.43 -15.90 -9.33
N ASN A 439 15.57 -15.41 -8.82
CA ASN A 439 16.33 -16.09 -7.77
C ASN A 439 15.69 -15.88 -6.38
N LEU A 440 14.42 -16.28 -6.25
CA LEU A 440 13.59 -16.20 -5.04
C LEU A 440 12.77 -17.48 -4.89
N ILE A 441 12.22 -17.71 -3.71
CA ILE A 441 11.36 -18.88 -3.47
C ILE A 441 10.12 -18.78 -4.39
N ALA A 442 9.69 -19.91 -4.96
CA ALA A 442 8.70 -19.94 -6.05
C ALA A 442 7.39 -19.18 -5.77
N TYR A 443 6.91 -19.17 -4.51
CA TYR A 443 5.69 -18.41 -4.16
C TYR A 443 5.90 -16.89 -4.23
N GLU A 444 7.10 -16.39 -3.89
CA GLU A 444 7.43 -14.94 -3.94
C GLU A 444 7.54 -14.45 -5.39
N GLN A 445 8.02 -15.29 -6.32
CA GLN A 445 8.14 -14.93 -7.74
C GLN A 445 6.80 -14.55 -8.36
N ASN A 446 5.77 -15.38 -8.11
CA ASN A 446 4.43 -15.15 -8.62
C ASN A 446 3.78 -13.88 -8.03
N ASP A 447 4.17 -13.48 -6.82
CA ASP A 447 3.63 -12.29 -6.18
C ASP A 447 4.11 -11.00 -6.86
N PHE A 448 5.32 -10.96 -7.42
CA PHE A 448 5.79 -9.81 -8.21
C PHE A 448 4.96 -9.61 -9.48
N ALA A 449 4.69 -10.68 -10.23
CA ALA A 449 3.87 -10.60 -11.43
C ALA A 449 2.43 -10.17 -11.10
N LYS A 450 1.84 -10.72 -10.03
CA LYS A 450 0.48 -10.35 -9.58
C LYS A 450 0.36 -8.86 -9.19
N ARG A 451 1.43 -8.18 -8.76
CA ARG A 451 1.40 -6.73 -8.51
C ARG A 451 1.02 -5.92 -9.75
N LEU A 452 1.32 -6.41 -10.97
CA LEU A 452 0.89 -5.72 -12.20
C LEU A 452 -0.63 -5.75 -12.40
N ILE A 453 -1.33 -6.79 -11.91
CA ILE A 453 -2.80 -6.84 -11.94
C ILE A 453 -3.38 -5.68 -11.12
N MET A 454 -2.80 -5.38 -9.96
CA MET A 454 -3.20 -4.22 -9.16
C MET A 454 -2.98 -2.90 -9.90
N LEU A 455 -1.86 -2.75 -10.62
CA LEU A 455 -1.62 -1.56 -11.44
C LEU A 455 -2.67 -1.39 -12.53
N ILE A 456 -3.07 -2.48 -13.20
CA ILE A 456 -4.12 -2.47 -14.22
C ILE A 456 -5.44 -1.99 -13.62
N VAL A 457 -5.81 -2.47 -12.43
CA VAL A 457 -7.03 -2.03 -11.72
C VAL A 457 -6.96 -0.52 -11.40
N ILE A 458 -5.82 -0.03 -10.89
CA ILE A 458 -5.63 1.41 -10.59
C ILE A 458 -5.72 2.27 -11.86
N LEU A 459 -5.06 1.85 -12.95
CA LEU A 459 -5.10 2.53 -14.26
C LEU A 459 -6.51 2.54 -14.85
N CYS A 460 -7.30 1.49 -14.62
CA CYS A 460 -8.70 1.39 -15.02
C CYS A 460 -9.68 2.10 -14.06
N SER A 461 -9.20 2.75 -12.99
CA SER A 461 -10.07 3.44 -12.03
C SER A 461 -11.04 4.47 -12.67
N PRO A 462 -10.69 5.24 -13.72
CA PRO A 462 -11.66 6.12 -14.38
C PRO A 462 -12.85 5.36 -14.97
N ALA A 463 -12.61 4.17 -15.56
CA ALA A 463 -13.68 3.31 -16.06
C ALA A 463 -14.53 2.76 -14.91
N ILE A 464 -13.90 2.28 -13.84
CA ILE A 464 -14.62 1.79 -12.65
C ILE A 464 -15.53 2.88 -12.07
N ILE A 465 -15.02 4.11 -11.92
CA ILE A 465 -15.79 5.25 -11.41
C ILE A 465 -16.96 5.60 -12.34
N MET A 466 -16.76 5.57 -13.66
CA MET A 466 -17.82 5.79 -14.64
C MET A 466 -18.93 4.72 -14.57
N ALA A 467 -18.56 3.46 -14.35
CA ALA A 467 -19.51 2.38 -14.16
C ALA A 467 -20.32 2.56 -12.86
N LEU A 468 -19.63 2.86 -11.76
CA LEU A 468 -20.24 3.10 -10.45
C LEU A 468 -21.15 4.32 -10.44
N GLU A 469 -20.78 5.40 -11.13
CA GLU A 469 -21.63 6.59 -11.27
C GLU A 469 -22.93 6.24 -11.98
N ASN A 470 -22.84 5.58 -13.13
CA ASN A 470 -24.01 5.21 -13.93
C ASN A 470 -24.91 4.21 -13.19
N LEU A 471 -24.32 3.28 -12.44
CA LEU A 471 -25.06 2.36 -11.57
C LEU A 471 -25.77 3.12 -10.43
N THR A 472 -25.06 4.01 -9.76
CA THR A 472 -25.59 4.82 -8.65
C THR A 472 -26.74 5.71 -9.13
N ALA A 473 -26.57 6.38 -10.27
CA ALA A 473 -27.61 7.21 -10.89
C ALA A 473 -28.88 6.39 -11.18
N LYS A 474 -28.74 5.20 -11.76
CA LYS A 474 -29.88 4.30 -12.06
C LYS A 474 -30.59 3.80 -10.81
N ILE A 475 -29.86 3.51 -9.73
CA ILE A 475 -30.43 3.09 -8.44
C ILE A 475 -31.26 4.22 -7.83
N LEU A 476 -30.76 5.45 -7.89
CA LEU A 476 -31.40 6.60 -7.28
C LEU A 476 -32.67 7.06 -8.00
N THR A 477 -32.83 6.71 -9.28
CA THR A 477 -34.07 6.95 -10.04
C THR A 477 -35.12 5.86 -9.85
N GLN A 478 -34.83 4.78 -9.12
CA GLN A 478 -35.81 3.74 -8.83
C GLN A 478 -36.83 4.18 -7.77
N ASN A 479 -37.88 3.37 -7.60
CA ASN A 479 -38.85 3.56 -6.52
C ASN A 479 -38.18 3.46 -5.13
N LYS A 480 -38.90 3.90 -4.09
CA LYS A 480 -38.38 3.97 -2.71
C LYS A 480 -37.88 2.62 -2.21
N PHE A 481 -38.55 1.52 -2.56
CA PHE A 481 -38.19 0.17 -2.12
C PHE A 481 -36.85 -0.26 -2.71
N TYR A 482 -36.70 -0.26 -4.04
CA TYR A 482 -35.44 -0.67 -4.69
C TYR A 482 -34.28 0.23 -4.29
N ARG A 483 -34.52 1.54 -4.17
CA ARG A 483 -33.51 2.49 -3.70
C ARG A 483 -33.05 2.16 -2.27
N PHE A 484 -33.99 1.92 -1.36
CA PHE A 484 -33.67 1.58 0.03
C PHE A 484 -32.90 0.25 0.13
N SER A 485 -33.36 -0.79 -0.56
CA SER A 485 -32.69 -2.09 -0.60
C SER A 485 -31.28 -1.99 -1.16
N ALA A 486 -31.07 -1.21 -2.22
CA ALA A 486 -29.74 -0.99 -2.78
C ALA A 486 -28.81 -0.21 -1.84
N LEU A 487 -29.34 0.75 -1.07
CA LEU A 487 -28.55 1.47 -0.06
C LEU A 487 -28.15 0.55 1.10
N ILE A 488 -29.02 -0.36 1.55
CA ILE A 488 -28.65 -1.38 2.54
C ILE A 488 -27.54 -2.28 1.98
N LEU A 489 -27.70 -2.76 0.75
CA LEU A 489 -26.68 -3.58 0.10
C LEU A 489 -25.34 -2.83 0.02
N LEU A 490 -25.36 -1.53 -0.31
CA LEU A 490 -24.16 -0.69 -0.32
C LEU A 490 -23.48 -0.63 1.05
N LEU A 491 -24.24 -0.41 2.13
CA LEU A 491 -23.70 -0.39 3.50
C LEU A 491 -23.05 -1.73 3.88
N SER A 492 -23.71 -2.85 3.54
CA SER A 492 -23.19 -4.19 3.77
C SER A 492 -21.93 -4.46 2.96
N LEU A 493 -21.87 -4.04 1.70
CA LEU A 493 -20.69 -4.18 0.85
C LEU A 493 -19.50 -3.34 1.35
N ILE A 494 -19.72 -2.10 1.80
CA ILE A 494 -18.66 -1.26 2.37
C ILE A 494 -18.11 -1.88 3.66
N THR A 495 -18.98 -2.43 4.51
CA THR A 495 -18.56 -3.12 5.75
C THR A 495 -17.82 -4.43 5.45
N THR A 496 -18.29 -5.18 4.45
CA THR A 496 -17.61 -6.41 3.98
C THR A 496 -16.26 -6.08 3.38
N SER A 497 -16.17 -5.01 2.57
CA SER A 497 -14.92 -4.52 1.99
C SER A 497 -13.90 -4.16 3.07
N LEU A 498 -14.33 -3.53 4.17
CA LEU A 498 -13.47 -3.31 5.33
C LEU A 498 -12.90 -4.62 5.87
N TYR A 499 -13.75 -5.61 6.16
CA TYR A 499 -13.31 -6.92 6.65
C TYR A 499 -12.27 -7.58 5.72
N LEU A 500 -12.56 -7.58 4.41
CA LEU A 500 -11.71 -8.19 3.38
C LEU A 500 -10.43 -7.40 3.09
N SER A 501 -10.36 -6.13 3.48
CA SER A 501 -9.17 -5.28 3.28
C SER A 501 -8.05 -5.60 4.26
N TYR A 502 -8.34 -6.31 5.35
CA TYR A 502 -7.35 -6.68 6.37
C TYR A 502 -7.05 -8.18 6.32
N PRO A 503 -5.92 -8.61 6.91
CA PRO A 503 -5.60 -10.02 7.08
C PRO A 503 -6.70 -10.72 7.86
N ARG A 504 -6.97 -11.98 7.51
CA ARG A 504 -8.04 -12.78 8.10
C ARG A 504 -7.48 -14.10 8.61
N ALA A 505 -8.06 -14.58 9.69
CA ALA A 505 -7.81 -15.89 10.26
C ALA A 505 -9.18 -16.51 10.57
N ASP A 506 -9.78 -17.08 9.54
CA ASP A 506 -11.08 -17.75 9.60
C ASP A 506 -11.03 -19.05 8.76
N HIS A 507 -12.13 -19.80 8.73
CA HIS A 507 -12.16 -21.10 8.05
C HIS A 507 -12.09 -21.03 6.51
N TYR A 508 -12.26 -19.85 5.92
CA TYR A 508 -12.05 -19.64 4.48
C TYR A 508 -10.64 -19.16 4.16
N TYR A 509 -10.03 -18.40 5.07
CA TYR A 509 -8.72 -17.79 4.85
C TYR A 509 -7.89 -17.76 6.11
N ASN A 510 -6.71 -18.37 6.04
CA ASN A 510 -5.70 -18.32 7.09
C ASN A 510 -4.49 -17.53 6.58
N SER A 511 -4.44 -16.25 6.92
CA SER A 511 -3.29 -15.40 6.63
C SER A 511 -2.02 -16.01 7.23
N LYS A 512 -0.91 -15.94 6.49
CA LYS A 512 0.42 -16.35 6.97
C LYS A 512 1.28 -15.15 7.41
N ALA A 513 0.73 -13.94 7.30
CA ALA A 513 1.42 -12.70 7.63
C ALA A 513 1.31 -12.40 9.14
N TYR A 514 2.05 -13.14 9.95
CA TYR A 514 2.20 -12.86 11.38
C TYR A 514 2.87 -11.49 11.59
N ALA A 515 2.33 -10.72 12.52
CA ALA A 515 2.94 -9.47 12.98
C ALA A 515 4.19 -9.72 13.81
N VAL A 516 5.11 -8.76 13.80
CA VAL A 516 6.27 -8.76 14.68
C VAL A 516 5.81 -8.50 16.11
N SER A 517 6.25 -9.35 17.04
CA SER A 517 5.77 -9.42 18.42
C SER A 517 6.77 -8.91 19.45
N ALA A 518 6.30 -8.71 20.69
CA ALA A 518 7.16 -8.38 21.82
C ALA A 518 8.15 -9.51 22.11
N SER A 519 7.74 -10.76 21.89
CA SER A 519 8.59 -11.93 22.07
C SER A 519 9.73 -11.98 21.06
N ASP A 520 9.52 -11.50 19.83
CA ASP A 520 10.61 -11.32 18.86
C ASP A 520 11.65 -10.32 19.39
N GLN A 521 11.20 -9.19 19.91
CA GLN A 521 12.08 -8.17 20.48
C GLN A 521 12.82 -8.68 21.72
N LEU A 522 12.14 -9.41 22.60
CA LEU A 522 12.73 -10.00 23.80
C LEU A 522 13.79 -11.05 23.43
N ALA A 523 13.52 -11.92 22.45
CA ALA A 523 14.46 -12.94 22.01
C ALA A 523 15.75 -12.31 21.46
N VAL A 524 15.59 -11.34 20.55
CA VAL A 524 16.70 -10.57 19.96
C VAL A 524 17.56 -9.89 21.04
N ASN A 525 16.92 -9.21 21.99
CA ASN A 525 17.62 -8.55 23.09
C ASN A 525 18.25 -9.52 24.09
N TRP A 526 17.65 -10.69 24.29
CA TRP A 526 18.19 -11.70 25.19
C TRP A 526 19.45 -12.32 24.59
N ILE A 527 19.41 -12.75 23.32
CA ILE A 527 20.57 -13.34 22.62
C ILE A 527 21.76 -12.40 22.69
N GLU A 528 21.56 -11.12 22.35
CA GLU A 528 22.63 -10.11 22.39
C GLU A 528 23.27 -9.93 23.77
N LYS A 529 22.53 -10.20 24.85
CA LYS A 529 23.06 -10.12 26.23
C LYS A 529 23.77 -11.39 26.68
N GLN A 530 23.55 -12.53 26.03
CA GLN A 530 24.11 -13.83 26.43
C GLN A 530 25.45 -14.15 25.80
N THR A 531 25.88 -13.36 24.81
CA THR A 531 27.09 -13.65 24.04
C THR A 531 28.02 -12.45 24.01
N THR A 532 29.32 -12.74 24.15
CA THR A 532 30.41 -11.80 23.91
C THR A 532 31.17 -12.15 22.64
N ASN A 533 30.88 -13.30 22.03
CA ASN A 533 31.56 -13.83 20.86
C ASN A 533 30.78 -13.52 19.58
N PRO A 534 31.42 -13.58 18.41
CA PRO A 534 30.72 -13.61 17.14
C PRO A 534 29.69 -14.76 17.10
N TYR A 535 28.47 -14.45 16.67
CA TYR A 535 27.39 -15.44 16.60
C TYR A 535 26.46 -15.21 15.41
N ILE A 536 25.77 -16.25 14.98
CA ILE A 536 24.63 -16.16 14.05
C ILE A 536 23.34 -16.64 14.70
N VAL A 537 22.22 -16.28 14.10
CA VAL A 537 20.90 -16.74 14.53
C VAL A 537 20.15 -17.30 13.33
N LEU A 538 19.52 -18.46 13.50
CA LEU A 538 18.54 -19.01 12.58
C LEU A 538 17.14 -18.72 13.14
N ALA A 539 16.38 -17.88 12.43
CA ALA A 539 15.06 -17.42 12.86
C ALA A 539 14.15 -17.11 11.68
N ASN A 540 12.86 -16.90 11.93
CA ASN A 540 11.93 -16.50 10.89
C ASN A 540 12.07 -15.01 10.49
N GLN A 541 11.27 -14.57 9.51
CA GLN A 541 11.31 -13.21 8.97
C GLN A 541 11.02 -12.13 10.03
N GLN A 542 10.10 -12.40 10.96
CA GLN A 542 9.63 -11.46 11.97
C GLN A 542 10.73 -11.17 12.99
N THR A 543 11.35 -12.21 13.54
CA THR A 543 12.49 -12.08 14.46
C THR A 543 13.68 -11.43 13.75
N SER A 544 13.98 -11.84 12.52
CA SER A 544 15.10 -11.29 11.74
C SER A 544 14.92 -9.80 11.40
N ALA A 545 13.71 -9.37 11.05
CA ALA A 545 13.41 -7.97 10.82
C ALA A 545 13.46 -7.13 12.11
N MET A 546 13.08 -7.72 13.25
CA MET A 546 13.26 -7.08 14.56
C MET A 546 14.75 -6.92 14.92
N ALA A 547 15.58 -7.93 14.64
CA ALA A 547 17.04 -7.83 14.81
C ALA A 547 17.63 -6.72 13.93
N LEU A 548 17.24 -6.66 12.65
CA LEU A 548 17.69 -5.62 11.73
C LEU A 548 17.30 -4.21 12.21
N ARG A 549 16.07 -4.04 12.70
CA ARG A 549 15.62 -2.78 13.29
C ARG A 549 16.40 -2.41 14.55
N THR A 550 16.78 -3.40 15.37
CA THR A 550 17.43 -3.17 16.66
C THR A 550 18.91 -2.87 16.52
N PHE A 551 19.61 -3.62 15.67
CA PHE A 551 21.07 -3.58 15.55
C PHE A 551 21.57 -2.87 14.29
N GLY A 552 20.69 -2.59 13.34
CA GLY A 552 21.04 -1.99 12.05
C GLY A 552 21.90 -2.92 11.19
N PHE A 553 22.55 -2.32 10.19
CA PHE A 553 23.38 -3.01 9.20
C PHE A 553 24.86 -3.05 9.63
N ASN A 554 25.16 -3.25 10.91
CA ASN A 554 26.53 -3.08 11.43
C ASN A 554 27.32 -4.38 11.59
N ARG A 555 26.66 -5.55 11.56
CA ARG A 555 27.26 -6.85 11.89
C ARG A 555 27.06 -7.85 10.76
N TYR A 556 28.17 -8.27 10.15
CA TYR A 556 28.23 -9.26 9.09
C TYR A 556 29.38 -10.21 9.36
N TYR A 557 29.17 -11.49 9.07
CA TYR A 557 30.20 -12.53 9.13
C TYR A 557 30.29 -13.19 7.77
N ASN A 558 31.47 -13.20 7.16
CA ASN A 558 31.67 -13.69 5.79
C ASN A 558 30.67 -13.05 4.77
N ASN A 559 30.45 -11.73 4.86
CA ASN A 559 29.46 -10.96 4.09
C ASN A 559 27.99 -11.37 4.28
N ILE A 560 27.68 -12.17 5.31
CA ILE A 560 26.33 -12.62 5.65
C ILE A 560 25.86 -11.87 6.88
N TYR A 561 24.65 -11.30 6.81
CA TYR A 561 24.04 -10.70 7.99
C TYR A 561 23.76 -11.80 9.01
N PHE A 562 24.09 -11.55 10.27
CA PHE A 562 24.04 -12.56 11.33
C PHE A 562 22.63 -13.07 11.70
N TYR A 563 21.57 -12.52 11.08
CA TYR A 563 20.21 -13.06 11.06
C TYR A 563 19.78 -13.32 9.60
N PRO A 564 18.84 -14.23 9.34
CA PRO A 564 18.51 -14.68 7.98
C PRO A 564 17.60 -13.68 7.25
N ILE A 565 18.17 -12.56 6.86
CA ILE A 565 17.56 -11.55 6.00
C ILE A 565 18.62 -11.03 5.00
N PRO A 566 18.36 -11.09 3.68
CA PRO A 566 17.11 -11.46 3.00
C PRO A 566 16.80 -12.96 3.07
N THR A 567 15.54 -13.34 2.80
CA THR A 567 15.08 -14.74 2.79
C THR A 567 15.63 -15.57 1.64
N SER A 568 16.24 -14.94 0.64
CA SER A 568 17.01 -15.62 -0.40
C SER A 568 18.43 -15.96 0.03
N GLY A 569 18.85 -15.55 1.23
CA GLY A 569 20.19 -15.80 1.76
C GLY A 569 20.35 -17.21 2.33
N PRO A 570 21.58 -17.73 2.39
CA PRO A 570 21.85 -19.11 2.80
C PRO A 570 21.44 -19.42 4.25
N LEU A 571 21.56 -18.47 5.19
CA LEU A 571 21.09 -18.68 6.57
C LEU A 571 19.58 -18.92 6.66
N TYR A 572 18.79 -18.35 5.74
CA TYR A 572 17.36 -18.62 5.74
C TYR A 572 17.09 -20.06 5.31
N GLN A 573 17.88 -20.62 4.40
CA GLN A 573 17.77 -22.02 4.03
C GLN A 573 18.07 -22.95 5.22
N TYR A 574 19.15 -22.68 5.98
CA TYR A 574 19.42 -23.43 7.20
C TYR A 574 18.31 -23.31 8.24
N PHE A 575 17.69 -22.13 8.38
CA PHE A 575 16.49 -21.98 9.21
C PHE A 575 15.34 -22.87 8.70
N LEU A 576 15.11 -22.93 7.38
CA LEU A 576 14.11 -23.83 6.80
C LEU A 576 14.44 -25.30 7.08
N ASP A 577 15.70 -25.70 6.99
CA ASP A 577 16.14 -27.06 7.27
C ASP A 577 15.87 -27.44 8.73
N MET A 578 16.14 -26.53 9.68
CA MET A 578 15.83 -26.71 11.12
C MET A 578 14.33 -26.87 11.40
N VAL A 579 13.43 -26.33 10.57
CA VAL A 579 11.97 -26.34 10.83
C VAL A 579 11.16 -27.25 9.91
N TYR A 580 11.75 -27.76 8.83
CA TYR A 580 11.08 -28.64 7.87
C TYR A 580 11.74 -30.01 7.73
N ASN A 581 13.02 -30.15 8.05
CA ASN A 581 13.73 -31.43 7.98
C ASN A 581 13.94 -32.00 9.39
N GLU A 582 14.90 -31.44 10.14
CA GLU A 582 15.23 -31.86 11.51
C GLU A 582 15.99 -30.75 12.24
N ALA A 583 15.61 -30.44 13.48
CA ALA A 583 16.33 -29.46 14.31
C ALA A 583 17.62 -30.06 14.91
N SER A 584 18.64 -30.27 14.07
CA SER A 584 19.87 -30.98 14.42
C SER A 584 21.06 -30.06 14.73
N SER A 585 22.01 -30.55 15.54
CA SER A 585 23.28 -29.86 15.78
C SER A 585 24.16 -29.80 14.51
N GLU A 586 23.98 -30.76 13.59
CA GLU A 586 24.69 -30.79 12.30
C GLU A 586 24.33 -29.57 11.44
N THR A 587 23.04 -29.30 11.27
CA THR A 587 22.56 -28.12 10.52
C THR A 587 23.06 -26.82 11.14
N MET A 588 23.10 -26.72 12.48
CA MET A 588 23.67 -25.57 13.18
C MET A 588 25.19 -25.44 12.96
N ASN A 589 25.93 -26.55 12.97
CA ASN A 589 27.37 -26.57 12.70
C ASN A 589 27.69 -26.13 11.28
N GLU A 590 26.92 -26.59 10.28
CA GLU A 590 27.08 -26.15 8.89
C GLU A 590 26.80 -24.64 8.72
N ALA A 591 25.75 -24.14 9.37
CA ALA A 591 25.44 -22.70 9.36
C ALA A 591 26.56 -21.88 10.02
N MET A 592 27.12 -22.38 11.13
CA MET A 592 28.26 -21.79 11.82
C MET A 592 29.52 -21.77 10.94
N ASP A 593 29.79 -22.87 10.23
CA ASP A 593 30.92 -22.99 9.30
C ASP A 593 30.80 -22.02 8.12
N LEU A 594 29.60 -21.84 7.57
CA LEU A 594 29.32 -20.87 6.53
C LEU A 594 29.68 -19.43 6.98
N ALA A 595 29.32 -19.09 8.22
CA ALA A 595 29.56 -17.75 8.79
C ALA A 595 30.93 -17.62 9.47
N GLN A 596 31.68 -18.71 9.63
CA GLN A 596 32.94 -18.77 10.38
C GLN A 596 32.80 -18.28 11.84
N VAL A 597 31.77 -18.75 12.53
CA VAL A 597 31.53 -18.47 13.96
C VAL A 597 31.43 -19.76 14.75
N ASN A 598 31.64 -19.69 16.07
CA ASN A 598 31.59 -20.87 16.95
C ASN A 598 30.35 -20.87 17.87
N GLU A 599 29.49 -19.88 17.73
CA GLU A 599 28.28 -19.75 18.53
C GLU A 599 27.10 -19.45 17.60
N ALA A 600 25.99 -20.15 17.79
CA ALA A 600 24.78 -19.89 17.03
C ALA A 600 23.53 -20.14 17.86
N TYR A 601 22.46 -19.46 17.45
CA TYR A 601 21.17 -19.55 18.11
C TYR A 601 20.08 -19.97 17.14
N PHE A 602 19.14 -20.77 17.59
CA PHE A 602 17.91 -21.08 16.87
C PHE A 602 16.72 -20.49 17.62
N VAL A 603 15.84 -19.77 16.92
CA VAL A 603 14.65 -19.15 17.52
C VAL A 603 13.39 -19.80 16.95
N LEU A 604 12.61 -20.42 17.83
CA LEU A 604 11.38 -21.12 17.49
C LEU A 604 10.15 -20.43 18.11
N PRO A 605 9.34 -19.71 17.31
CA PRO A 605 8.09 -19.13 17.79
C PRO A 605 7.00 -20.21 17.98
N LYS A 606 6.15 -20.02 19.00
CA LYS A 606 5.07 -20.96 19.35
C LYS A 606 4.04 -21.17 18.24
N TYR A 607 3.84 -20.18 17.37
CA TYR A 607 2.84 -20.23 16.29
C TYR A 607 3.31 -21.03 15.06
N TRP A 608 4.52 -21.57 15.07
CA TRP A 608 5.00 -22.41 13.96
C TRP A 608 4.20 -23.72 13.89
N TRP A 609 3.90 -24.20 12.69
CA TRP A 609 2.89 -25.25 12.48
C TRP A 609 3.26 -26.62 13.10
N ALA A 610 4.54 -26.96 13.15
CA ALA A 610 5.07 -28.19 13.77
C ALA A 610 5.77 -27.92 15.13
N PHE A 611 5.35 -26.87 15.83
CA PHE A 611 6.04 -26.35 17.02
C PHE A 611 6.42 -27.43 18.05
N SER A 612 5.49 -28.30 18.45
CA SER A 612 5.75 -29.31 19.49
C SER A 612 6.83 -30.32 19.11
N GLN A 613 6.88 -30.72 17.83
CA GLN A 613 7.89 -31.64 17.32
C GLN A 613 9.27 -30.96 17.28
N ILE A 614 9.35 -29.80 16.62
CA ILE A 614 10.60 -29.05 16.47
C ILE A 614 11.16 -28.66 17.85
N LEU A 615 10.29 -28.29 18.80
CA LEU A 615 10.67 -28.00 20.18
C LEU A 615 11.33 -29.20 20.86
N ALA A 616 10.81 -30.41 20.65
CA ALA A 616 11.37 -31.62 21.23
C ALA A 616 12.73 -31.95 20.62
N GLU A 617 12.85 -31.87 19.29
CA GLU A 617 14.10 -32.09 18.55
C GLU A 617 15.18 -31.08 18.96
N ALA A 618 14.87 -29.78 18.94
CA ALA A 618 15.81 -28.72 19.30
C ALA A 618 16.29 -28.81 20.77
N LYS A 619 15.44 -29.27 21.69
CA LYS A 619 15.85 -29.50 23.09
C LYS A 619 16.84 -30.65 23.25
N LEU A 620 16.80 -31.64 22.36
CA LEU A 620 17.72 -32.78 22.39
C LEU A 620 19.07 -32.43 21.76
N SER A 621 19.08 -31.53 20.78
CA SER A 621 20.28 -31.17 20.00
C SER A 621 21.04 -29.95 20.52
N ALA A 622 20.38 -29.03 21.23
CA ALA A 622 21.00 -27.80 21.72
C ALA A 622 21.77 -27.98 23.04
N ASP A 623 22.81 -27.16 23.24
CA ASP A 623 23.60 -27.14 24.49
C ASP A 623 22.82 -26.53 25.65
N SER A 624 21.98 -25.54 25.35
CA SER A 624 21.07 -24.92 26.32
C SER A 624 19.91 -24.25 25.60
N TRP A 625 18.84 -23.96 26.34
CA TRP A 625 17.67 -23.27 25.80
C TRP A 625 16.97 -22.42 26.85
N GLU A 626 16.27 -21.39 26.39
CA GLU A 626 15.54 -20.44 27.22
C GLU A 626 14.12 -20.20 26.68
N LYS A 627 13.20 -19.92 27.60
CA LYS A 627 11.80 -19.62 27.29
C LYS A 627 11.60 -18.10 27.27
N ILE A 628 11.17 -17.56 26.14
CA ILE A 628 11.00 -16.12 25.95
C ILE A 628 9.52 -15.71 25.94
N GLY A 629 9.21 -14.62 26.64
CA GLY A 629 7.89 -13.97 26.64
C GLY A 629 6.78 -14.94 27.06
N ASP A 630 6.89 -15.53 28.25
CA ASP A 630 5.96 -16.54 28.78
C ASP A 630 5.79 -17.80 27.91
N GLY A 631 6.71 -18.03 26.97
CA GLY A 631 6.75 -19.23 26.11
C GLY A 631 6.09 -19.02 24.77
N GLN A 632 5.95 -17.77 24.35
CA GLN A 632 5.58 -17.41 23.00
C GLN A 632 6.74 -17.65 22.01
N SER A 633 7.97 -17.71 22.50
CA SER A 633 9.15 -18.10 21.72
C SER A 633 10.15 -18.88 22.57
N TYR A 634 10.97 -19.70 21.92
CA TYR A 634 12.06 -20.47 22.54
C TYR A 634 13.35 -20.18 21.80
N VAL A 635 14.43 -20.01 22.56
CA VAL A 635 15.76 -19.75 22.02
C VAL A 635 16.68 -20.89 22.43
N PHE A 636 17.38 -21.47 21.47
CA PHE A 636 18.30 -22.59 21.66
C PHE A 636 19.71 -22.14 21.31
N LYS A 637 20.69 -22.47 22.15
CA LYS A 637 22.09 -22.14 21.95
C LYS A 637 22.87 -23.38 21.53
N TYR A 638 23.74 -23.18 20.54
CA TYR A 638 24.67 -24.15 20.02
C TYR A 638 26.08 -23.56 20.02
N THR A 639 27.06 -24.36 20.42
CA THR A 639 28.47 -24.00 20.50
C THR A 639 29.32 -25.07 19.83
N LYS A 640 30.31 -24.63 19.06
CA LYS A 640 31.30 -25.50 18.43
C LYS A 640 32.59 -25.40 19.21
N ASP A 641 33.07 -26.53 19.74
CA ASP A 641 34.39 -26.58 20.36
C ASP A 641 35.46 -26.29 19.31
N VAL A 642 36.35 -25.34 19.61
CA VAL A 642 37.53 -25.09 18.79
C VAL A 642 38.48 -26.25 19.04
N ILE A 643 38.51 -27.22 18.11
CA ILE A 643 39.63 -28.14 18.04
C ILE A 643 40.80 -27.30 17.49
N GLU A 644 41.59 -26.72 18.39
CA GLU A 644 42.91 -26.19 18.04
C GLU A 644 43.73 -27.37 17.49
N PHE A 645 43.94 -27.40 16.18
CA PHE A 645 44.84 -28.33 15.51
C PHE A 645 46.28 -27.81 15.50
#